data_AF-A0A3C1X3K4-F1
#
_entry.id   AF-A0A3C1X3K4-F1
#
_cell.length_a   1.000
_cell.length_b   1.000
_cell.length_c   1.000
_cell.angle_alpha   90.00
_cell.angle_beta   90.00
_cell.angle_gamma   90.00
#
_symmetry.space_group_name_H-M   'P 1'
#
loop_
_entity.id
_entity.type
_entity.pdbx_description
1 polymer ?
#
loop_
_entity_poly.entity_id
_entity_poly.type
_entity_poly.pdbx_seq_one_letter_code
_entity_poly.pdbx_strand_id
1 'polypeptide(L)'
;MLSLVSSHRGSSPIPRREWLRVGGLSAVGLSLPTLLAARGATAATSSAVPAFSGELGATFGRAKNVIFLWLQGGPPQHETFDPKPDAPLEIRGPFKPISTNVPGIQFSELLPRTSRYADRLAVVRSLSTRDDNHDVSGYWLLTGYPYLTGSARQIKPSDWPYFGSVVKMLKPSEKLPALTSVWIPDAMRLNDNVTPAGQTAGFLGAVWEPERFVGDPALPEYQIEGLRLPEGVQSVRMDQRREMLRQLEAQLHGRSLSHVAAWDRLSQQAFDLVTSGEARAAFDLSREPDAVRDRYGRYTWGQSVLLARRLIEAGVRLVHVNWARDPGDNAVDNPLWDTHSLNADRLQDNLCPQFDPTFAALMDDLSERGLLDETLVVVIGEFGRTPKINVNGGRDHWGHVFSFAMAGAGIRGGQVIGASDRDGAYPASTPLTGGDLTATIFHLLGIDPGGVFHDRQNRPHPLTKGEPIAGLLGERLTSGLQVSEGDPAFVPPFDTRLLFDTNFHSSQPLLQVEPPSRTKGWRGWSQPGLLVSKTQAGVEFRCGGESASDAIVVNAGSRALLAQEIRNARGGHYSLRVRVTTQAGSADEYQSIVQQLRLRLVLFRFSDMRKDPRTVSELAAVEFRPEFGQAREFLLDRFLGSTSPGANFAIGSGLGVLMAVEAMSTIELSRDQSERFRIVVESVDLQFQPRQRDDSVTV
;
A
#
# COMPACT_ATOMS: atom_id res chain seq x y z
N MET A 1 -36.41 -15.84 41.58
CA MET A 1 -36.35 -17.30 41.82
C MET A 1 -34.92 -17.84 41.82
N LEU A 2 -34.07 -17.53 40.84
CA LEU A 2 -32.67 -18.00 40.86
C LEU A 2 -31.79 -17.38 41.98
N SER A 3 -32.12 -16.19 42.51
CA SER A 3 -31.38 -15.62 43.65
C SER A 3 -31.82 -16.14 45.03
N LEU A 4 -32.90 -16.93 45.12
CA LEU A 4 -33.37 -17.54 46.38
C LEU A 4 -32.79 -18.93 46.62
N VAL A 5 -32.28 -19.58 45.57
CA VAL A 5 -31.60 -20.89 45.67
C VAL A 5 -30.09 -20.71 45.85
N SER A 6 -29.53 -19.55 45.48
CA SER A 6 -28.09 -19.28 45.57
C SER A 6 -27.60 -18.93 46.98
N SER A 7 -28.48 -18.60 47.93
CA SER A 7 -28.07 -18.08 49.25
C SER A 7 -28.18 -19.08 50.41
N HIS A 8 -28.55 -20.36 50.18
CA HIS A 8 -28.72 -21.34 51.26
C HIS A 8 -27.93 -22.63 50.99
N ARG A 9 -26.63 -22.61 51.30
CA ARG A 9 -25.86 -23.82 51.61
C ARG A 9 -25.96 -24.09 53.12
N GLY A 10 -27.13 -24.53 53.58
CA GLY A 10 -27.35 -24.87 54.98
C GLY A 10 -28.76 -25.40 55.23
N SER A 11 -28.86 -26.50 55.97
CA SER A 11 -30.09 -27.23 56.31
C SER A 11 -30.99 -26.43 57.26
N SER A 12 -31.81 -25.53 56.73
CA SER A 12 -32.93 -24.93 57.46
C SER A 12 -34.21 -24.97 56.61
N PRO A 13 -35.36 -25.34 57.20
CA PRO A 13 -36.62 -25.41 56.49
C PRO A 13 -37.10 -24.01 56.10
N ILE A 14 -37.54 -23.86 54.86
CA ILE A 14 -38.12 -22.62 54.31
C ILE A 14 -39.31 -22.20 55.19
N PRO A 15 -39.36 -20.94 55.68
CA PRO A 15 -40.46 -20.50 56.54
C PRO A 15 -41.81 -20.54 55.80
N ARG A 16 -42.88 -20.98 56.48
CA ARG A 16 -44.25 -21.13 55.92
C ARG A 16 -44.76 -19.89 55.16
N ARG A 17 -44.31 -18.70 55.55
CA ARG A 17 -44.63 -17.41 54.89
C ARG A 17 -44.07 -17.31 53.47
N GLU A 18 -42.92 -17.93 53.19
CA GLU A 18 -42.31 -17.94 51.85
C GLU A 18 -42.96 -18.99 50.94
N TRP A 19 -43.35 -20.14 51.48
CA TRP A 19 -44.17 -21.12 50.77
C TRP A 19 -45.52 -20.54 50.32
N LEU A 20 -46.18 -19.75 51.18
CA LEU A 20 -47.42 -19.06 50.83
C LEU A 20 -47.21 -17.94 49.79
N ARG A 21 -46.03 -17.30 49.75
CA ARG A 21 -45.67 -16.32 48.71
C ARG A 21 -45.43 -16.97 47.34
N VAL A 22 -44.78 -18.13 47.31
CA VAL A 22 -44.54 -18.89 46.08
C VAL A 22 -45.83 -19.54 45.56
N GLY A 23 -46.69 -20.05 46.46
CA GLY A 23 -48.01 -20.61 46.11
C GLY A 23 -49.06 -19.56 45.72
N GLY A 24 -49.02 -18.37 46.30
CA GLY A 24 -49.98 -17.29 46.03
C GLY A 24 -49.88 -16.67 44.64
N LEU A 25 -48.69 -16.70 44.02
CA LEU A 25 -48.47 -16.19 42.65
C LEU A 25 -49.16 -17.08 41.58
N SER A 26 -49.33 -18.37 41.87
CA SER A 26 -50.04 -19.31 41.01
C SER A 26 -51.56 -19.08 40.99
N ALA A 27 -52.13 -18.58 42.10
CA ALA A 27 -53.57 -18.33 42.23
C ALA A 27 -54.06 -17.12 41.42
N VAL A 28 -53.15 -16.27 40.93
CA VAL A 28 -53.45 -15.12 40.06
C VAL A 28 -52.98 -15.35 38.61
N GLY A 29 -52.69 -16.62 38.23
CA GLY A 29 -52.40 -17.00 36.85
C GLY A 29 -50.97 -16.74 36.36
N LEU A 30 -50.05 -16.32 37.22
CA LEU A 30 -48.64 -16.10 36.86
C LEU A 30 -47.81 -17.35 37.13
N SER A 31 -47.80 -18.28 36.17
CA SER A 31 -46.87 -19.42 36.21
C SER A 31 -45.44 -18.98 35.91
N LEU A 32 -44.43 -19.71 36.40
CA LEU A 32 -43.01 -19.43 36.10
C LEU A 32 -42.72 -19.41 34.58
N PRO A 33 -43.29 -20.31 33.75
CA PRO A 33 -43.25 -20.18 32.30
C PRO A 33 -43.88 -18.87 31.79
N THR A 34 -45.01 -18.42 32.34
CA THR A 34 -45.67 -17.16 31.96
C THR A 34 -44.83 -15.94 32.35
N LEU A 35 -44.10 -16.01 33.46
CA LEU A 35 -43.22 -14.92 33.94
C LEU A 35 -41.89 -14.87 33.17
N LEU A 36 -41.39 -16.03 32.71
CA LEU A 36 -40.26 -16.13 31.78
C LEU A 36 -40.67 -15.72 30.36
N ALA A 37 -41.89 -16.06 29.91
CA ALA A 37 -42.47 -15.61 28.64
C ALA A 37 -42.80 -14.12 28.66
N ALA A 38 -43.26 -13.55 29.78
CA ALA A 38 -43.47 -12.12 29.95
C ALA A 38 -42.14 -11.33 30.02
N ARG A 39 -41.07 -11.93 30.55
CA ARG A 39 -39.69 -11.41 30.42
C ARG A 39 -39.13 -11.52 29.00
N GLY A 40 -39.56 -12.51 28.22
CA GLY A 40 -39.26 -12.61 26.79
C GLY A 40 -40.10 -11.66 25.93
N ALA A 41 -41.34 -11.37 26.32
CA ALA A 41 -42.28 -10.52 25.59
C ALA A 41 -42.14 -9.02 25.91
N THR A 42 -41.55 -8.66 27.05
CA THR A 42 -41.11 -7.27 27.34
C THR A 42 -39.79 -6.89 26.64
N ALA A 43 -39.15 -7.84 25.95
CA ALA A 43 -38.01 -7.60 25.06
C ALA A 43 -38.42 -7.45 23.58
N ALA A 44 -39.71 -7.61 23.26
CA ALA A 44 -40.20 -7.66 21.88
C ALA A 44 -41.42 -6.75 21.69
N THR A 45 -41.30 -5.46 22.01
CA THR A 45 -42.11 -4.35 21.46
C THR A 45 -41.63 -3.00 22.03
N SER A 46 -40.48 -2.54 21.56
CA SER A 46 -40.19 -1.13 21.27
C SER A 46 -38.72 -1.00 20.93
N SER A 47 -38.49 -0.50 19.72
CA SER A 47 -37.27 0.13 19.25
C SER A 47 -36.65 1.04 20.32
N ALA A 48 -35.55 0.59 20.92
CA ALA A 48 -34.49 1.45 21.42
C ALA A 48 -33.19 0.63 21.35
N VAL A 49 -32.46 0.84 20.25
CA VAL A 49 -31.00 0.69 20.20
C VAL A 49 -30.44 1.27 21.51
N PRO A 50 -29.41 0.67 22.15
CA PRO A 50 -28.77 1.33 23.28
C PRO A 50 -28.48 2.77 22.88
N ALA A 51 -29.07 3.74 23.58
CA ALA A 51 -28.94 5.13 23.20
C ALA A 51 -27.49 5.53 23.44
N PHE A 52 -26.66 5.43 22.39
CA PHE A 52 -25.39 6.09 22.29
C PHE A 52 -25.63 7.55 22.68
N SER A 53 -25.15 7.96 23.84
CA SER A 53 -25.34 9.33 24.34
C SER A 53 -24.18 10.21 23.90
N GLY A 54 -24.44 11.50 23.66
CA GLY A 54 -23.41 12.45 23.21
C GLY A 54 -23.00 12.28 21.74
N GLU A 55 -21.72 12.55 21.43
CA GLU A 55 -21.18 12.52 20.06
C GLU A 55 -21.28 11.14 19.39
N LEU A 56 -21.25 10.05 20.16
CA LEU A 56 -21.51 8.69 19.66
C LEU A 56 -22.90 8.59 19.04
N GLY A 57 -23.95 9.11 19.70
CA GLY A 57 -25.31 9.07 19.18
C GLY A 57 -25.48 9.86 17.89
N ALA A 58 -24.84 11.04 17.79
CA ALA A 58 -24.96 11.92 16.63
C ALA A 58 -24.28 11.38 15.36
N THR A 59 -23.30 10.49 15.53
CA THR A 59 -22.45 9.93 14.46
C THR A 59 -22.84 8.52 14.02
N PHE A 60 -23.72 7.85 14.77
CA PHE A 60 -24.21 6.52 14.42
C PHE A 60 -24.88 6.53 13.04
N GLY A 61 -24.46 5.65 12.14
CA GLY A 61 -25.03 5.53 10.81
C GLY A 61 -24.71 6.66 9.82
N ARG A 62 -23.75 7.54 10.13
CA ARG A 62 -23.35 8.64 9.22
C ARG A 62 -22.63 8.16 7.97
N ALA A 63 -21.89 7.06 8.04
CA ALA A 63 -21.28 6.47 6.86
C ALA A 63 -22.34 5.74 6.02
N LYS A 64 -22.56 6.26 4.83
CA LYS A 64 -23.25 5.51 3.77
C LYS A 64 -22.30 4.54 3.11
N ASN A 65 -21.05 4.91 2.88
CA ASN A 65 -20.07 4.07 2.20
C ASN A 65 -18.71 4.05 2.91
N VAL A 66 -17.86 3.09 2.58
CA VAL A 66 -16.49 2.95 3.10
C VAL A 66 -15.49 2.73 1.96
N ILE A 67 -14.44 3.54 1.93
CA ILE A 67 -13.22 3.27 1.17
C ILE A 67 -12.15 2.86 2.17
N PHE A 68 -11.70 1.61 2.11
CA PHE A 68 -10.69 1.05 3.00
C PHE A 68 -9.38 0.87 2.22
N LEU A 69 -8.45 1.80 2.42
CA LEU A 69 -7.14 1.83 1.80
C LEU A 69 -6.15 1.02 2.64
N TRP A 70 -5.80 -0.16 2.16
CA TRP A 70 -4.91 -1.09 2.84
C TRP A 70 -3.48 -0.99 2.31
N LEU A 71 -2.62 -0.35 3.09
CA LEU A 71 -1.20 -0.16 2.80
C LEU A 71 -0.40 -1.41 3.20
N GLN A 72 -0.62 -2.50 2.46
CA GLN A 72 0.01 -3.79 2.74
C GLN A 72 1.52 -3.66 2.88
N GLY A 73 2.06 -4.24 3.95
CA GLY A 73 3.46 -4.16 4.32
C GLY A 73 3.68 -3.39 5.63
N GLY A 74 2.70 -2.66 6.16
CA GLY A 74 2.84 -1.97 7.44
C GLY A 74 3.68 -0.68 7.34
N PRO A 75 3.03 0.48 7.09
CA PRO A 75 3.71 1.75 6.92
C PRO A 75 4.52 2.17 8.15
N PRO A 76 5.76 2.65 7.96
CA PRO A 76 6.56 3.14 9.08
C PRO A 76 5.98 4.44 9.64
N GLN A 77 5.65 4.43 10.93
CA GLN A 77 5.02 5.54 11.61
C GLN A 77 5.90 6.81 11.63
N HIS A 78 7.22 6.65 11.77
CA HIS A 78 8.21 7.75 11.78
C HIS A 78 8.25 8.54 10.46
N GLU A 79 8.09 7.83 9.34
CA GLU A 79 8.15 8.42 7.99
C GLU A 79 6.77 8.78 7.42
N THR A 80 5.70 8.57 8.19
CA THR A 80 4.32 8.90 7.79
C THR A 80 3.67 9.86 8.81
N PHE A 81 2.90 9.33 9.75
CA PHE A 81 1.96 10.08 10.56
C PHE A 81 2.44 10.40 11.98
N ASP A 82 3.58 9.87 12.43
CA ASP A 82 4.13 10.07 13.77
C ASP A 82 5.65 10.30 13.75
N PRO A 83 6.11 11.41 13.13
CA PRO A 83 7.53 11.75 13.11
C PRO A 83 8.04 12.02 14.54
N LYS A 84 9.28 11.59 14.81
CA LYS A 84 9.96 11.74 16.10
C LYS A 84 11.15 12.72 16.00
N PRO A 85 10.93 14.04 15.84
CA PRO A 85 12.01 15.00 15.60
C PRO A 85 13.13 14.98 16.64
N ASP A 86 12.77 14.75 17.89
CA ASP A 86 13.70 14.80 19.02
C ASP A 86 14.42 13.46 19.26
N ALA A 87 14.07 12.40 18.53
CA ALA A 87 14.75 11.13 18.62
C ALA A 87 16.09 11.15 17.87
N PRO A 88 17.08 10.32 18.26
CA PRO A 88 18.34 10.17 17.56
C PRO A 88 18.15 9.83 16.07
N LEU A 89 19.16 10.13 15.23
CA LEU A 89 19.08 9.95 13.76
C LEU A 89 18.77 8.49 13.37
N GLU A 90 19.31 7.53 14.11
CA GLU A 90 19.07 6.10 13.93
C GLU A 90 17.64 5.66 14.28
N ILE A 91 16.87 6.53 14.95
CA ILE A 91 15.45 6.32 15.27
C ILE A 91 14.55 7.17 14.38
N ARG A 92 14.76 8.49 14.31
CA ARG A 92 13.88 9.38 13.53
C ARG A 92 14.06 9.26 12.02
N GLY A 93 15.17 8.68 11.57
CA GLY A 93 15.51 8.57 10.17
C GLY A 93 15.95 9.90 9.53
N PRO A 94 16.22 9.87 8.21
CA PRO A 94 16.80 11.02 7.52
C PRO A 94 15.79 12.12 7.20
N PHE A 95 14.50 11.87 7.39
CA PHE A 95 13.42 12.79 7.05
C PHE A 95 13.08 13.72 8.21
N LYS A 96 12.51 14.87 7.87
CA LYS A 96 12.08 15.92 8.81
C LYS A 96 10.56 15.90 8.97
N PRO A 97 10.04 16.27 10.15
CA PRO A 97 8.65 16.64 10.24
C PRO A 97 8.38 17.96 9.49
N ILE A 98 7.15 18.10 9.00
CA ILE A 98 6.58 19.33 8.46
C ILE A 98 5.32 19.66 9.25
N SER A 99 5.07 20.95 9.48
CA SER A 99 3.80 21.39 10.06
C SER A 99 2.68 21.21 9.05
N THR A 100 1.57 20.63 9.50
CA THR A 100 0.35 20.48 8.69
C THR A 100 -0.45 21.77 8.66
N ASN A 101 -1.60 21.77 7.98
CA ASN A 101 -2.54 22.89 8.04
C ASN A 101 -3.24 23.07 9.41
N VAL A 102 -2.97 22.20 10.38
CA VAL A 102 -3.47 22.31 11.77
C VAL A 102 -2.30 22.55 12.73
N PRO A 103 -2.30 23.66 13.50
CA PRO A 103 -1.27 23.93 14.48
C PRO A 103 -1.07 22.78 15.47
N GLY A 104 0.19 22.41 15.72
CA GLY A 104 0.56 21.33 16.64
C GLY A 104 0.50 19.91 16.05
N ILE A 105 -0.01 19.73 14.83
CA ILE A 105 0.03 18.44 14.11
C ILE A 105 1.14 18.49 13.07
N GLN A 106 2.03 17.51 13.13
CA GLN A 106 3.14 17.32 12.19
C GLN A 106 3.07 15.94 11.54
N PHE A 107 3.38 15.90 10.24
CA PHE A 107 3.62 14.68 9.47
C PHE A 107 5.05 14.69 8.94
N SER A 108 5.51 13.58 8.37
CA SER A 108 6.78 13.52 7.65
C SER A 108 6.77 14.41 6.40
N GLU A 109 7.91 14.99 6.02
CA GLU A 109 8.11 15.72 4.75
C GLU A 109 7.87 14.85 3.52
N LEU A 110 7.73 13.53 3.69
CA LEU A 110 7.29 12.58 2.66
C LEU A 110 5.79 12.64 2.34
N LEU A 111 4.99 13.37 3.13
CA LEU A 111 3.55 13.52 2.95
C LEU A 111 3.13 14.99 2.72
N PRO A 112 3.77 15.72 1.78
CA PRO A 112 3.57 17.15 1.65
C PRO A 112 2.16 17.53 1.17
N ARG A 113 1.49 16.70 0.36
CA ARG A 113 0.10 16.98 -0.07
C ARG A 113 -0.90 16.55 0.99
N THR A 114 -0.70 15.38 1.59
CA THR A 114 -1.55 14.85 2.66
C THR A 114 -1.60 15.77 3.87
N SER A 115 -0.49 16.42 4.22
CA SER A 115 -0.40 17.40 5.32
C SER A 115 -1.34 18.61 5.17
N ARG A 116 -1.88 18.86 3.97
CA ARG A 116 -2.85 19.94 3.70
C ARG A 116 -4.28 19.58 4.12
N TYR A 117 -4.52 18.32 4.45
CA TYR A 117 -5.84 17.81 4.81
C TYR A 117 -5.92 17.39 6.29
N ALA A 118 -4.94 17.76 7.12
CA ALA A 118 -4.94 17.35 8.52
C ALA A 118 -6.18 17.84 9.28
N ASP A 119 -6.78 18.95 8.87
CA ASP A 119 -8.07 19.46 9.36
C ASP A 119 -9.26 18.53 9.11
N ARG A 120 -9.15 17.64 8.12
CA ARG A 120 -10.14 16.63 7.73
C ARG A 120 -9.78 15.22 8.17
N LEU A 121 -8.57 15.04 8.70
CA LEU A 121 -8.04 13.75 9.13
C LEU A 121 -8.09 13.65 10.66
N ALA A 122 -8.49 12.47 11.14
CA ALA A 122 -8.21 12.03 12.49
C ALA A 122 -7.12 10.96 12.44
N VAL A 123 -5.98 11.21 13.07
CA VAL A 123 -4.84 10.28 13.09
C VAL A 123 -4.76 9.60 14.44
N VAL A 124 -4.72 8.28 14.45
CA VAL A 124 -4.43 7.50 15.67
C VAL A 124 -2.95 7.16 15.70
N ARG A 125 -2.29 7.30 16.86
CA ARG A 125 -0.86 6.97 17.05
C ARG A 125 -0.60 5.90 18.12
N SER A 126 -1.65 5.25 18.62
CA SER A 126 -1.57 4.24 19.69
C SER A 126 -2.21 2.90 19.33
N LEU A 127 -2.45 2.62 18.04
CA LEU A 127 -2.98 1.33 17.61
C LEU A 127 -1.93 0.23 17.86
N SER A 128 -2.36 -0.91 18.41
CA SER A 128 -1.48 -2.00 18.78
C SER A 128 -2.16 -3.35 18.56
N THR A 129 -1.47 -4.25 17.86
CA THR A 129 -1.84 -5.67 17.73
C THR A 129 -0.94 -6.56 18.57
N ARG A 130 0.21 -6.04 19.02
CA ARG A 130 1.24 -6.76 19.79
C ARG A 130 1.74 -8.02 19.08
N ASP A 131 1.60 -8.07 17.76
CA ASP A 131 2.06 -9.18 16.92
C ASP A 131 2.81 -8.63 15.71
N ASP A 132 4.04 -9.09 15.53
CA ASP A 132 4.94 -8.63 14.47
C ASP A 132 4.75 -9.41 13.15
N ASN A 133 3.81 -10.36 13.06
CA ASN A 133 3.58 -11.13 11.85
C ASN A 133 2.53 -10.50 10.96
N HIS A 134 2.86 -10.34 9.67
CA HIS A 134 1.95 -9.75 8.68
C HIS A 134 0.59 -10.43 8.63
N ASP A 135 0.59 -11.76 8.66
CA ASP A 135 -0.61 -12.58 8.58
C ASP A 135 -1.48 -12.44 9.84
N VAL A 136 -0.89 -12.47 11.04
CA VAL A 136 -1.65 -12.45 12.29
C VAL A 136 -2.17 -11.03 12.60
N SER A 137 -1.30 -10.03 12.44
CA SER A 137 -1.66 -8.63 12.67
C SER A 137 -2.68 -8.16 11.62
N GLY A 138 -2.46 -8.49 10.35
CA GLY A 138 -3.41 -8.23 9.27
C GLY A 138 -4.76 -8.88 9.49
N TYR A 139 -4.78 -10.16 9.89
CA TYR A 139 -6.01 -10.86 10.24
C TYR A 139 -6.81 -10.12 11.30
N TRP A 140 -6.16 -9.65 12.37
CA TRP A 140 -6.86 -8.94 13.44
C TRP A 140 -7.51 -7.64 12.92
N LEU A 141 -6.79 -6.83 12.15
CA LEU A 141 -7.37 -5.59 11.62
C LEU A 141 -8.51 -5.82 10.62
N LEU A 142 -8.44 -6.90 9.83
CA LEU A 142 -9.47 -7.23 8.83
C LEU A 142 -10.70 -7.92 9.44
N THR A 143 -10.58 -8.54 10.61
CA THR A 143 -11.68 -9.30 11.22
C THR A 143 -12.23 -8.65 12.49
N GLY A 144 -11.46 -7.78 13.13
CA GLY A 144 -11.71 -7.28 14.49
C GLY A 144 -11.36 -8.29 15.59
N TYR A 145 -10.88 -9.50 15.26
CA TYR A 145 -10.60 -10.57 16.21
C TYR A 145 -9.14 -11.05 16.11
N PRO A 146 -8.43 -11.21 17.24
CA PRO A 146 -7.07 -11.73 17.21
C PRO A 146 -7.07 -13.19 16.74
N TYR A 147 -6.04 -13.58 15.99
CA TYR A 147 -5.82 -14.98 15.64
C TYR A 147 -5.39 -15.75 16.89
N LEU A 148 -6.08 -16.84 17.23
CA LEU A 148 -5.93 -17.48 18.54
C LEU A 148 -4.63 -18.28 18.70
N THR A 149 -4.22 -19.05 17.68
CA THR A 149 -3.01 -19.88 17.73
C THR A 149 -2.38 -20.10 16.37
N GLY A 150 -1.04 -20.11 16.34
CA GLY A 150 -0.26 -20.43 15.15
C GLY A 150 -0.15 -19.26 14.17
N SER A 151 0.01 -19.58 12.90
CA SER A 151 0.11 -18.60 11.81
C SER A 151 -1.17 -18.60 10.96
N ALA A 152 -1.52 -17.40 10.51
CA ALA A 152 -2.62 -17.06 9.64
C ALA A 152 -2.18 -16.98 8.15
N ARG A 153 -1.11 -17.69 7.74
CA ARG A 153 -0.55 -17.66 6.37
C ARG A 153 -1.44 -18.30 5.29
N GLN A 154 -2.52 -18.99 5.69
CA GLN A 154 -3.44 -19.66 4.79
C GLN A 154 -4.87 -19.44 5.25
N ILE A 155 -5.76 -19.21 4.29
CA ILE A 155 -7.20 -19.08 4.50
C ILE A 155 -7.77 -20.43 4.94
N LYS A 156 -8.62 -20.41 5.96
CA LYS A 156 -9.37 -21.58 6.45
C LYS A 156 -10.87 -21.27 6.46
N PRO A 157 -11.73 -22.24 6.14
CA PRO A 157 -13.18 -22.07 6.27
C PRO A 157 -13.65 -21.78 7.71
N SER A 158 -12.82 -22.07 8.72
CA SER A 158 -13.10 -21.79 10.12
C SER A 158 -12.70 -20.38 10.57
N ASP A 159 -12.06 -19.60 9.70
CA ASP A 159 -11.61 -18.25 10.04
C ASP A 159 -12.79 -17.34 10.37
N TRP A 160 -12.51 -16.33 11.18
CA TRP A 160 -13.45 -15.24 11.46
C TRP A 160 -13.70 -14.46 10.17
N PRO A 161 -14.96 -14.07 9.90
CA PRO A 161 -15.28 -13.34 8.68
C PRO A 161 -14.59 -11.98 8.63
N TYR A 162 -14.08 -11.64 7.46
CA TYR A 162 -13.72 -10.28 7.09
C TYR A 162 -14.86 -9.31 7.45
N PHE A 163 -14.54 -8.15 8.03
CA PHE A 163 -15.56 -7.17 8.45
C PHE A 163 -16.46 -6.75 7.27
N GLY A 164 -15.92 -6.65 6.06
CA GLY A 164 -16.72 -6.32 4.87
C GLY A 164 -17.70 -7.42 4.45
N SER A 165 -17.42 -8.69 4.78
CA SER A 165 -18.37 -9.80 4.62
C SER A 165 -19.53 -9.68 5.60
N VAL A 166 -19.25 -9.24 6.83
CA VAL A 166 -20.27 -8.93 7.84
C VAL A 166 -21.12 -7.73 7.41
N VAL A 167 -20.49 -6.68 6.85
CA VAL A 167 -21.21 -5.54 6.25
C VAL A 167 -22.11 -6.02 5.10
N LYS A 168 -21.61 -6.88 4.20
CA LYS A 168 -22.40 -7.46 3.11
C LYS A 168 -23.66 -8.20 3.61
N MET A 169 -23.54 -8.86 4.75
CA MET A 169 -24.66 -9.57 5.39
C MET A 169 -25.66 -8.65 6.08
N LEU A 170 -25.20 -7.68 6.84
CA LEU A 170 -26.05 -6.89 7.73
C LEU A 170 -26.55 -5.58 7.12
N LYS A 171 -25.78 -4.99 6.20
CA LYS A 171 -26.09 -3.71 5.57
C LYS A 171 -25.74 -3.74 4.08
N PRO A 172 -26.47 -4.54 3.27
CA PRO A 172 -26.27 -4.58 1.82
C PRO A 172 -26.37 -3.18 1.19
N SER A 173 -25.71 -3.00 0.04
CA SER A 173 -25.94 -1.83 -0.79
C SER A 173 -27.41 -1.82 -1.24
N GLU A 174 -28.04 -0.65 -1.16
CA GLU A 174 -29.41 -0.45 -1.61
C GLU A 174 -29.50 -0.37 -3.14
N LYS A 175 -28.43 0.10 -3.80
CA LYS A 175 -28.37 0.29 -5.26
C LYS A 175 -27.77 -0.92 -5.98
N LEU A 176 -26.70 -1.48 -5.43
CA LEU A 176 -25.94 -2.59 -6.01
C LEU A 176 -25.71 -3.71 -4.99
N PRO A 177 -26.75 -4.46 -4.55
CA PRO A 177 -26.61 -5.51 -3.54
C PRO A 177 -25.53 -6.55 -3.88
N ALA A 178 -25.39 -6.91 -5.16
CA ALA A 178 -24.36 -7.83 -5.65
C ALA A 178 -22.94 -7.32 -5.40
N LEU A 179 -22.72 -6.01 -5.49
CA LEU A 179 -21.43 -5.35 -5.28
C LEU A 179 -21.39 -4.62 -3.94
N THR A 180 -21.99 -5.17 -2.88
CA THR A 180 -21.96 -4.49 -1.58
C THR A 180 -20.53 -4.31 -1.06
N SER A 181 -19.72 -5.36 -1.12
CA SER A 181 -18.34 -5.38 -0.63
C SER A 181 -17.44 -5.82 -1.77
N VAL A 182 -16.56 -4.93 -2.21
CA VAL A 182 -15.68 -5.11 -3.37
C VAL A 182 -14.22 -5.04 -2.93
N TRP A 183 -13.39 -5.91 -3.51
CA TRP A 183 -11.95 -5.95 -3.28
C TRP A 183 -11.20 -5.78 -4.60
N ILE A 184 -10.30 -4.80 -4.64
CA ILE A 184 -9.47 -4.45 -5.81
C ILE A 184 -8.03 -4.09 -5.40
N PRO A 185 -7.05 -4.14 -6.30
CA PRO A 185 -7.09 -4.77 -7.64
C PRO A 185 -6.72 -6.26 -7.61
N ASP A 186 -6.30 -6.79 -6.46
CA ASP A 186 -5.98 -8.21 -6.26
C ASP A 186 -6.12 -8.56 -4.76
N ALA A 187 -6.22 -9.86 -4.45
CA ALA A 187 -6.12 -10.36 -3.09
C ALA A 187 -4.74 -10.05 -2.49
N MET A 188 -4.66 -9.91 -1.17
CA MET A 188 -3.37 -9.75 -0.50
C MET A 188 -2.56 -11.04 -0.65
N ARG A 189 -1.29 -10.88 -0.98
CA ARG A 189 -0.30 -11.96 -0.98
C ARG A 189 0.97 -11.52 -0.26
N LEU A 190 1.42 -12.32 0.71
CA LEU A 190 2.68 -12.07 1.41
C LEU A 190 3.88 -12.46 0.56
N ASN A 191 3.73 -13.44 -0.33
CA ASN A 191 4.65 -13.81 -1.41
C ASN A 191 3.89 -14.67 -2.42
N ASP A 192 4.57 -15.16 -3.45
CA ASP A 192 3.97 -15.93 -4.55
C ASP A 192 3.05 -17.07 -4.06
N ASN A 193 3.38 -17.71 -2.93
CA ASN A 193 2.72 -18.92 -2.41
C ASN A 193 1.93 -18.71 -1.11
N VAL A 194 1.79 -17.47 -0.64
CA VAL A 194 1.19 -17.20 0.68
C VAL A 194 0.11 -16.14 0.57
N THR A 195 -1.13 -16.59 0.74
CA THR A 195 -2.33 -15.76 0.84
C THR A 195 -2.79 -15.74 2.30
N PRO A 196 -2.61 -14.63 3.03
CA PRO A 196 -2.96 -14.56 4.44
C PRO A 196 -4.48 -14.68 4.64
N ALA A 197 -4.87 -15.22 5.79
CA ALA A 197 -6.25 -15.32 6.22
C ALA A 197 -6.89 -13.94 6.51
N GLY A 198 -8.19 -13.93 6.83
CA GLY A 198 -8.92 -12.72 7.23
C GLY A 198 -9.50 -11.90 6.06
N GLN A 199 -9.28 -12.35 4.82
CA GLN A 199 -9.77 -11.71 3.59
C GLN A 199 -11.09 -12.29 3.07
N THR A 200 -11.66 -13.29 3.75
CA THR A 200 -12.78 -14.11 3.27
C THR A 200 -13.99 -14.03 4.21
N ALA A 201 -15.12 -14.61 3.82
CA ALA A 201 -16.29 -14.76 4.69
C ALA A 201 -16.10 -15.82 5.78
N GLY A 202 -15.02 -16.60 5.73
CA GLY A 202 -14.72 -17.64 6.72
C GLY A 202 -15.92 -18.57 6.95
N PHE A 203 -16.29 -18.75 8.22
CA PHE A 203 -17.40 -19.66 8.57
C PHE A 203 -18.79 -19.18 8.12
N LEU A 204 -18.97 -17.92 7.69
CA LEU A 204 -20.23 -17.45 7.10
C LEU A 204 -20.48 -18.08 5.72
N GLY A 205 -19.41 -18.46 5.02
CA GLY A 205 -19.45 -19.14 3.74
C GLY A 205 -19.55 -18.23 2.51
N ALA A 206 -19.36 -18.86 1.34
CA ALA A 206 -19.07 -18.20 0.07
C ALA A 206 -20.06 -17.09 -0.37
N VAL A 207 -21.34 -17.20 0.01
CA VAL A 207 -22.38 -16.22 -0.37
C VAL A 207 -22.11 -14.81 0.19
N TRP A 208 -21.33 -14.74 1.27
CA TRP A 208 -20.97 -13.49 1.94
C TRP A 208 -19.55 -13.01 1.60
N GLU A 209 -18.84 -13.68 0.68
CA GLU A 209 -17.51 -13.26 0.25
C GLU A 209 -17.55 -11.84 -0.35
N PRO A 210 -16.49 -11.03 -0.16
CA PRO A 210 -16.32 -9.83 -0.96
C PRO A 210 -16.16 -10.22 -2.44
N GLU A 211 -16.75 -9.43 -3.32
CA GLU A 211 -16.54 -9.58 -4.77
C GLU A 211 -15.11 -9.17 -5.10
N ARG A 212 -14.33 -10.09 -5.67
CA ARG A 212 -12.92 -9.85 -6.01
C ARG A 212 -12.78 -9.62 -7.49
N PHE A 213 -12.18 -8.50 -7.87
CA PHE A 213 -11.84 -8.22 -9.26
C PHE A 213 -10.32 -8.14 -9.37
N VAL A 214 -9.76 -9.08 -10.14
CA VAL A 214 -8.32 -9.18 -10.39
C VAL A 214 -7.98 -8.46 -11.68
N GLY A 215 -7.01 -7.57 -11.63
CA GLY A 215 -6.43 -6.92 -12.81
C GLY A 215 -5.97 -5.49 -12.51
N ASP A 216 -5.04 -4.98 -13.32
CA ASP A 216 -4.47 -3.65 -13.11
C ASP A 216 -5.26 -2.57 -13.88
N PRO A 217 -5.98 -1.67 -13.17
CA PRO A 217 -6.74 -0.58 -13.80
C PRO A 217 -5.88 0.50 -14.47
N ALA A 218 -4.56 0.47 -14.30
CA ALA A 218 -3.64 1.34 -15.02
C ALA A 218 -3.33 0.87 -16.45
N LEU A 219 -3.60 -0.40 -16.77
CA LEU A 219 -3.33 -0.93 -18.11
C LEU A 219 -4.38 -0.45 -19.14
N PRO A 220 -3.98 -0.12 -20.38
CA PRO A 220 -4.90 0.34 -21.43
C PRO A 220 -6.00 -0.68 -21.76
N GLU A 221 -5.69 -1.97 -21.65
CA GLU A 221 -6.59 -3.07 -21.95
C GLU A 221 -7.30 -3.62 -20.70
N TYR A 222 -7.27 -2.88 -19.58
CA TYR A 222 -7.93 -3.31 -18.35
C TYR A 222 -9.40 -3.64 -18.61
N GLN A 223 -9.72 -4.92 -18.45
CA GLN A 223 -11.05 -5.46 -18.57
C GLN A 223 -11.25 -6.45 -17.44
N ILE A 224 -12.43 -6.41 -16.85
CA ILE A 224 -12.80 -7.39 -15.83
C ILE A 224 -13.41 -8.60 -16.53
N GLU A 225 -12.75 -9.73 -16.34
CA GLU A 225 -13.22 -11.03 -16.81
C GLU A 225 -14.62 -11.31 -16.25
N GLY A 226 -15.56 -11.72 -17.12
CA GLY A 226 -16.95 -12.01 -16.74
C GLY A 226 -17.92 -10.81 -16.77
N LEU A 227 -17.46 -9.56 -16.94
CA LEU A 227 -18.36 -8.40 -17.08
C LEU A 227 -18.81 -8.13 -18.53
N ARG A 228 -18.23 -8.76 -19.57
CA ARG A 228 -18.73 -8.65 -20.96
C ARG A 228 -19.86 -9.65 -21.23
N LEU A 229 -20.94 -9.16 -21.83
CA LEU A 229 -21.90 -10.05 -22.51
C LEU A 229 -21.21 -10.66 -23.74
N PRO A 230 -21.34 -11.98 -23.99
CA PRO A 230 -20.90 -12.58 -25.24
C PRO A 230 -21.53 -11.87 -26.46
N GLU A 231 -20.76 -11.68 -27.53
CA GLU A 231 -21.26 -11.05 -28.76
C GLU A 231 -22.50 -11.79 -29.28
N GLY A 232 -23.59 -11.05 -29.51
CA GLY A 232 -24.87 -11.61 -29.98
C GLY A 232 -25.90 -11.96 -28.89
N VAL A 233 -25.59 -11.77 -27.60
CA VAL A 233 -26.57 -11.95 -26.51
C VAL A 233 -27.17 -10.60 -26.09
N GLN A 234 -28.36 -10.30 -26.60
CA GLN A 234 -29.14 -9.13 -26.18
C GLN A 234 -29.72 -9.33 -24.76
N SER A 235 -29.82 -8.26 -23.95
CA SER A 235 -30.35 -8.29 -22.57
C SER A 235 -31.72 -8.97 -22.49
N VAL A 236 -32.61 -8.68 -23.43
CA VAL A 236 -33.96 -9.28 -23.55
C VAL A 236 -33.93 -10.81 -23.62
N ARG A 237 -32.91 -11.39 -24.28
CA ARG A 237 -32.73 -12.85 -24.39
C ARG A 237 -32.28 -13.48 -23.06
N MET A 238 -31.56 -12.74 -22.23
CA MET A 238 -31.15 -13.18 -20.89
C MET A 238 -32.33 -13.12 -19.91
N ASP A 239 -33.16 -12.08 -19.98
CA ASP A 239 -34.38 -11.96 -19.16
C ASP A 239 -35.35 -13.12 -19.42
N GLN A 240 -35.56 -13.49 -20.70
CA GLN A 240 -36.41 -14.62 -21.08
C GLN A 240 -35.88 -15.97 -20.56
N ARG A 241 -34.55 -16.17 -20.59
CA ARG A 241 -33.93 -17.39 -20.03
C ARG A 241 -34.06 -17.44 -18.52
N ARG A 242 -33.94 -16.30 -17.83
CA ARG A 242 -34.16 -16.19 -16.38
C ARG A 242 -35.59 -16.52 -16.01
N GLU A 243 -36.57 -16.02 -16.74
CA GLU A 243 -37.98 -16.32 -16.50
C GLU A 243 -38.28 -17.81 -16.72
N MET A 244 -37.74 -18.43 -17.78
CA MET A 244 -37.84 -19.89 -17.96
C MET A 244 -37.18 -20.69 -16.83
N LEU A 245 -35.99 -20.29 -16.38
CA LEU A 245 -35.32 -20.94 -15.26
C LEU A 245 -36.16 -20.83 -13.98
N ARG A 246 -36.72 -19.65 -13.70
CA ARG A 246 -37.59 -19.42 -12.54
C ARG A 246 -38.86 -20.27 -12.59
N GLN A 247 -39.43 -20.44 -13.78
CA GLN A 247 -40.59 -21.32 -14.00
C GLN A 247 -40.23 -22.79 -13.79
N LEU A 248 -39.05 -23.23 -14.26
CA LEU A 248 -38.55 -24.59 -14.06
C LEU A 248 -38.23 -24.86 -12.58
N GLU A 249 -37.57 -23.92 -11.91
CA GLU A 249 -37.28 -23.99 -10.47
C GLU A 249 -38.56 -24.06 -9.66
N ALA A 250 -39.55 -23.21 -9.93
CA ALA A 250 -40.85 -23.23 -9.26
C ALA A 250 -41.56 -24.59 -9.40
N GLN A 251 -41.34 -25.32 -10.49
CA GLN A 251 -41.84 -26.69 -10.67
C GLN A 251 -41.04 -27.76 -9.89
N LEU A 252 -39.79 -27.46 -9.52
CA LEU A 252 -38.88 -28.36 -8.79
C LEU A 252 -38.91 -28.18 -7.25
N HIS A 253 -39.61 -27.17 -6.73
CA HIS A 253 -39.66 -26.79 -5.29
C HIS A 253 -40.28 -27.84 -4.33
N GLY A 254 -40.63 -29.04 -4.80
CA GLY A 254 -41.14 -30.14 -3.97
C GLY A 254 -40.07 -30.94 -3.21
N ARG A 255 -38.76 -30.66 -3.37
CA ARG A 255 -37.67 -31.38 -2.67
C ARG A 255 -36.66 -30.40 -2.09
N SER A 256 -36.69 -30.25 -0.76
CA SER A 256 -35.80 -29.38 0.02
C SER A 256 -34.33 -29.74 -0.16
N LEU A 257 -33.56 -28.91 -0.86
CA LEU A 257 -32.10 -28.93 -0.89
C LEU A 257 -31.56 -27.52 -0.67
N SER A 258 -30.91 -27.29 0.47
CA SER A 258 -30.28 -26.02 0.87
C SER A 258 -29.18 -25.52 -0.09
N HIS A 259 -28.72 -26.36 -1.02
CA HIS A 259 -27.81 -25.97 -2.10
C HIS A 259 -28.47 -25.12 -3.19
N VAL A 260 -29.79 -25.24 -3.40
CA VAL A 260 -30.52 -24.48 -4.44
C VAL A 260 -30.60 -23.00 -4.08
N ALA A 261 -30.94 -22.66 -2.83
CA ALA A 261 -31.05 -21.25 -2.40
C ALA A 261 -29.72 -20.47 -2.35
N ALA A 262 -28.57 -21.17 -2.26
CA ALA A 262 -27.25 -20.56 -2.37
C ALA A 262 -26.87 -20.34 -3.85
N TRP A 263 -27.21 -21.30 -4.71
CA TRP A 263 -27.07 -21.18 -6.17
C TRP A 263 -27.92 -20.03 -6.72
N ASP A 264 -29.17 -19.89 -6.24
CA ASP A 264 -30.08 -18.83 -6.68
C ASP A 264 -29.54 -17.43 -6.39
N ARG A 265 -28.97 -17.22 -5.18
CA ARG A 265 -28.37 -15.93 -4.81
C ARG A 265 -27.13 -15.60 -5.63
N LEU A 266 -26.21 -16.55 -5.81
CA LEU A 266 -25.01 -16.36 -6.63
C LEU A 266 -25.38 -16.12 -8.10
N SER A 267 -26.38 -16.84 -8.61
CA SER A 267 -26.90 -16.67 -9.98
C SER A 267 -27.56 -15.31 -10.18
N GLN A 268 -28.32 -14.82 -9.19
CA GLN A 268 -28.89 -13.47 -9.21
C GLN A 268 -27.81 -12.39 -9.18
N GLN A 269 -26.80 -12.53 -8.33
CA GLN A 269 -25.68 -11.57 -8.26
C GLN A 269 -24.90 -11.49 -9.58
N ALA A 270 -24.56 -12.63 -10.16
CA ALA A 270 -23.89 -12.69 -11.46
C ALA A 270 -24.75 -12.07 -12.57
N PHE A 271 -26.06 -12.32 -12.55
CA PHE A 271 -26.99 -11.73 -13.52
C PHE A 271 -27.08 -10.21 -13.38
N ASP A 272 -27.30 -9.70 -12.17
CA ASP A 272 -27.43 -8.26 -11.91
C ASP A 272 -26.14 -7.52 -12.27
N LEU A 273 -24.99 -8.15 -12.04
CA LEU A 273 -23.68 -7.62 -12.42
C LEU A 273 -23.50 -7.54 -13.96
N VAL A 274 -23.96 -8.58 -14.68
CA VAL A 274 -23.89 -8.66 -16.15
C VAL A 274 -24.99 -7.86 -16.84
N THR A 275 -26.05 -7.45 -16.14
CA THR A 275 -27.17 -6.70 -16.74
C THR A 275 -27.23 -5.24 -16.31
N SER A 276 -26.63 -4.86 -15.18
CA SER A 276 -26.57 -3.46 -14.74
C SER A 276 -25.54 -2.67 -15.56
N GLY A 277 -26.04 -1.74 -16.37
CA GLY A 277 -25.21 -0.80 -17.11
C GLY A 277 -24.37 0.11 -16.18
N GLU A 278 -24.88 0.39 -14.99
CA GLU A 278 -24.21 1.23 -13.98
C GLU A 278 -22.96 0.56 -13.40
N ALA A 279 -23.01 -0.72 -13.03
CA ALA A 279 -21.85 -1.44 -12.52
C ALA A 279 -20.72 -1.49 -13.56
N ARG A 280 -21.05 -1.83 -14.82
CA ARG A 280 -20.08 -1.81 -15.92
C ARG A 280 -19.47 -0.42 -16.14
N ALA A 281 -20.30 0.62 -16.13
CA ALA A 281 -19.83 1.97 -16.32
C ALA A 281 -18.86 2.39 -15.20
N ALA A 282 -19.07 1.94 -13.96
CA ALA A 282 -18.18 2.25 -12.84
C ALA A 282 -16.76 1.71 -13.04
N PHE A 283 -16.63 0.49 -13.57
CA PHE A 283 -15.34 -0.15 -13.85
C PHE A 283 -14.60 0.41 -15.09
N ASP A 284 -15.30 1.13 -15.96
CA ASP A 284 -14.72 1.74 -17.14
C ASP A 284 -14.07 3.10 -16.80
N LEU A 285 -12.76 3.08 -16.54
CA LEU A 285 -11.97 4.28 -16.29
C LEU A 285 -11.75 5.15 -17.54
N SER A 286 -12.02 4.65 -18.76
CA SER A 286 -11.92 5.48 -19.98
C SER A 286 -12.95 6.60 -20.02
N ARG A 287 -13.98 6.51 -19.16
CA ARG A 287 -15.02 7.53 -18.99
C ARG A 287 -14.58 8.72 -18.13
N GLU A 288 -13.44 8.63 -17.45
CA GLU A 288 -12.85 9.75 -16.71
C GLU A 288 -12.01 10.61 -17.65
N PRO A 289 -12.06 11.96 -17.53
CA PRO A 289 -11.12 12.83 -18.23
C PRO A 289 -9.67 12.48 -17.91
N ASP A 290 -8.78 12.60 -18.90
CA ASP A 290 -7.35 12.31 -18.71
C ASP A 290 -6.73 13.09 -17.56
N ALA A 291 -7.11 14.35 -17.39
CA ALA A 291 -6.64 15.19 -16.28
C ALA A 291 -6.98 14.60 -14.89
N VAL A 292 -8.14 13.94 -14.75
CA VAL A 292 -8.51 13.27 -13.48
C VAL A 292 -7.64 12.04 -13.27
N ARG A 293 -7.45 11.24 -14.31
CA ARG A 293 -6.61 10.04 -14.25
C ARG A 293 -5.15 10.39 -13.96
N ASP A 294 -4.64 11.48 -14.53
CA ASP A 294 -3.29 11.99 -14.31
C ASP A 294 -3.12 12.54 -12.88
N ARG A 295 -4.16 13.18 -12.31
CA ARG A 295 -4.15 13.67 -10.92
C ARG A 295 -4.02 12.54 -9.90
N TYR A 296 -4.68 11.40 -10.14
CA TYR A 296 -4.51 10.17 -9.34
C TYR A 296 -3.20 9.43 -9.65
N GLY A 297 -2.59 9.70 -10.80
CA GLY A 297 -1.39 9.01 -11.28
C GLY A 297 -1.69 7.72 -12.05
N ARG A 298 -0.95 7.50 -13.14
CA ARG A 298 -1.14 6.38 -14.11
C ARG A 298 -0.41 5.10 -13.67
N TYR A 299 -0.60 4.71 -12.43
CA TYR A 299 -0.05 3.50 -11.83
C TYR A 299 -1.14 2.74 -11.06
N THR A 300 -0.92 1.45 -10.80
CA THR A 300 -1.94 0.51 -10.27
C THR A 300 -2.63 1.04 -9.02
N TRP A 301 -1.88 1.56 -8.04
CA TRP A 301 -2.45 2.15 -6.82
C TRP A 301 -3.37 3.34 -7.13
N GLY A 302 -2.87 4.32 -7.88
CA GLY A 302 -3.61 5.53 -8.25
C GLY A 302 -4.93 5.24 -8.95
N GLN A 303 -4.87 4.37 -9.97
CA GLN A 303 -6.04 4.00 -10.76
C GLN A 303 -7.01 3.09 -9.97
N SER A 304 -6.53 2.29 -9.02
CA SER A 304 -7.39 1.49 -8.13
C SER A 304 -8.17 2.38 -7.15
N VAL A 305 -7.54 3.43 -6.61
CA VAL A 305 -8.22 4.40 -5.74
C VAL A 305 -9.23 5.24 -6.53
N LEU A 306 -8.92 5.62 -7.78
CA LEU A 306 -9.88 6.25 -8.69
C LEU A 306 -11.08 5.33 -8.97
N LEU A 307 -10.83 4.05 -9.24
CA LEU A 307 -11.88 3.05 -9.41
C LEU A 307 -12.74 2.93 -8.15
N ALA A 308 -12.14 2.93 -6.96
CA ALA A 308 -12.89 2.92 -5.71
C ALA A 308 -13.87 4.10 -5.61
N ARG A 309 -13.43 5.32 -5.94
CA ARG A 309 -14.31 6.50 -5.96
C ARG A 309 -15.51 6.28 -6.91
N ARG A 310 -15.28 5.78 -8.11
CA ARG A 310 -16.35 5.50 -9.10
C ARG A 310 -17.32 4.42 -8.64
N LEU A 311 -16.81 3.37 -7.99
CA LEU A 311 -17.65 2.31 -7.43
C LEU A 311 -18.56 2.84 -6.31
N ILE A 312 -18.03 3.70 -5.44
CA ILE A 312 -18.82 4.36 -4.39
C ILE A 312 -19.90 5.25 -4.99
N GLU A 313 -19.59 6.03 -6.04
CA GLU A 313 -20.58 6.82 -6.77
C GLU A 313 -21.69 5.99 -7.41
N ALA A 314 -21.34 4.82 -7.95
CA ALA A 314 -22.30 3.88 -8.51
C ALA A 314 -23.16 3.19 -7.44
N GLY A 315 -22.78 3.28 -6.16
CA GLY A 315 -23.54 2.78 -5.02
C GLY A 315 -22.96 1.52 -4.38
N VAL A 316 -21.70 1.16 -4.64
CA VAL A 316 -21.00 0.15 -3.83
C VAL A 316 -20.89 0.66 -2.39
N ARG A 317 -21.18 -0.21 -1.41
CA ARG A 317 -21.18 0.16 0.01
C ARG A 317 -19.76 0.21 0.57
N LEU A 318 -18.93 -0.76 0.22
CA LEU A 318 -17.58 -0.91 0.74
C LEU A 318 -16.64 -1.29 -0.40
N VAL A 319 -15.58 -0.51 -0.58
CA VAL A 319 -14.47 -0.84 -1.47
C VAL A 319 -13.20 -0.97 -0.64
N HIS A 320 -12.62 -2.17 -0.64
CA HIS A 320 -11.29 -2.44 -0.15
C HIS A 320 -10.29 -2.25 -1.28
N VAL A 321 -9.35 -1.33 -1.10
CA VAL A 321 -8.25 -1.11 -2.04
C VAL A 321 -6.96 -1.61 -1.41
N ASN A 322 -6.49 -2.75 -1.90
CA ASN A 322 -5.25 -3.35 -1.45
C ASN A 322 -4.06 -2.77 -2.22
N TRP A 323 -2.98 -2.44 -1.51
CA TRP A 323 -1.71 -2.15 -2.16
C TRP A 323 -1.14 -3.45 -2.75
N ALA A 324 -1.30 -3.62 -4.06
CA ALA A 324 -0.80 -4.79 -4.77
C ALA A 324 0.71 -4.70 -5.03
N ARG A 325 1.34 -5.86 -5.25
CA ARG A 325 2.78 -5.97 -5.51
C ARG A 325 3.11 -5.37 -6.88
N ASP A 326 4.08 -4.47 -6.91
CA ASP A 326 4.59 -3.93 -8.17
C ASP A 326 5.26 -5.06 -8.99
N PRO A 327 5.28 -4.98 -10.33
CA PRO A 327 6.08 -5.91 -11.12
C PRO A 327 7.55 -5.90 -10.67
N GLY A 328 8.08 -7.08 -10.33
CA GLY A 328 9.44 -7.23 -9.79
C GLY A 328 9.57 -7.06 -8.27
N ASP A 329 8.48 -6.81 -7.53
CA ASP A 329 8.45 -6.88 -6.06
C ASP A 329 8.45 -8.33 -5.54
N ASN A 330 8.07 -9.30 -6.38
CA ASN A 330 8.16 -10.71 -6.05
C ASN A 330 9.65 -11.08 -5.96
N ALA A 331 10.08 -11.49 -4.77
CA ALA A 331 11.47 -11.80 -4.45
C ALA A 331 12.40 -10.58 -4.26
N VAL A 332 11.99 -9.52 -3.56
CA VAL A 332 12.91 -8.50 -3.02
C VAL A 332 12.82 -8.38 -1.51
N ASP A 333 13.82 -7.74 -0.92
CA ASP A 333 13.96 -7.44 0.52
C ASP A 333 13.29 -6.11 0.95
N ASN A 334 12.43 -5.54 0.11
CA ASN A 334 11.55 -4.42 0.49
C ASN A 334 10.29 -4.31 -0.38
N PRO A 335 9.47 -5.37 -0.47
CA PRO A 335 8.27 -5.36 -1.29
C PRO A 335 7.20 -4.45 -0.67
N LEU A 336 6.34 -3.82 -1.48
CA LEU A 336 5.22 -3.03 -0.94
C LEU A 336 5.70 -1.99 0.11
N TRP A 337 4.96 -1.83 1.22
CA TRP A 337 5.36 -1.11 2.42
C TRP A 337 6.23 -1.92 3.40
N ASP A 338 6.64 -3.15 3.03
CA ASP A 338 7.50 -3.99 3.87
C ASP A 338 8.98 -3.59 3.78
N THR A 339 9.32 -2.43 4.36
CA THR A 339 10.60 -1.75 4.18
C THR A 339 11.73 -2.26 5.10
N HIS A 340 11.93 -3.58 5.19
CA HIS A 340 13.02 -4.18 5.98
C HIS A 340 14.43 -3.95 5.39
N SER A 341 14.53 -3.35 4.21
CA SER A 341 15.76 -2.77 3.65
C SER A 341 15.48 -1.47 2.89
N LEU A 342 16.49 -0.59 2.78
CA LEU A 342 16.45 0.66 2.01
C LEU A 342 15.17 1.49 2.23
N ASN A 343 14.72 1.61 3.49
CA ASN A 343 13.43 2.24 3.84
C ASN A 343 13.32 3.66 3.27
N ALA A 344 14.36 4.47 3.44
CA ALA A 344 14.35 5.85 2.98
C ALA A 344 14.26 5.97 1.45
N ASP A 345 14.93 5.09 0.71
CA ASP A 345 14.88 5.08 -0.75
C ASP A 345 13.53 4.58 -1.25
N ARG A 346 13.03 3.46 -0.71
CA ARG A 346 11.75 2.86 -1.12
C ARG A 346 10.58 3.82 -0.87
N LEU A 347 10.58 4.53 0.26
CA LEU A 347 9.56 5.52 0.58
C LEU A 347 9.62 6.74 -0.35
N GLN A 348 10.81 7.33 -0.54
CA GLN A 348 10.96 8.57 -1.32
C GLN A 348 10.89 8.35 -2.84
N ASP A 349 11.36 7.21 -3.34
CA ASP A 349 11.45 6.96 -4.79
C ASP A 349 10.22 6.20 -5.34
N ASN A 350 9.40 5.57 -4.48
CA ASN A 350 8.24 4.79 -4.92
C ASN A 350 6.99 5.03 -4.08
N LEU A 351 6.98 4.65 -2.79
CA LEU A 351 5.72 4.49 -2.04
C LEU A 351 5.01 5.83 -1.80
N CYS A 352 5.71 6.82 -1.26
CA CYS A 352 5.14 8.14 -1.00
C CYS A 352 4.81 8.92 -2.30
N PRO A 353 5.65 8.88 -3.35
CA PRO A 353 5.29 9.39 -4.69
C PRO A 353 4.02 8.80 -5.30
N GLN A 354 3.65 7.56 -4.94
CA GLN A 354 2.36 6.99 -5.34
C GLN A 354 1.25 7.35 -4.36
N PHE A 355 1.48 7.25 -3.05
CA PHE A 355 0.47 7.45 -2.03
C PHE A 355 0.02 8.91 -1.89
N ASP A 356 0.95 9.83 -1.66
CA ASP A 356 0.66 11.22 -1.31
C ASP A 356 -0.17 11.98 -2.36
N PRO A 357 0.18 11.95 -3.67
CA PRO A 357 -0.67 12.56 -4.69
C PRO A 357 -2.00 11.83 -4.90
N THR A 358 -2.03 10.50 -4.84
CA THR A 358 -3.27 9.71 -4.99
C THR A 358 -4.27 10.01 -3.88
N PHE A 359 -3.79 10.06 -2.63
CA PHE A 359 -4.63 10.32 -1.47
C PHE A 359 -5.17 11.75 -1.51
N ALA A 360 -4.33 12.74 -1.86
CA ALA A 360 -4.77 14.11 -2.07
C ALA A 360 -5.86 14.21 -3.16
N ALA A 361 -5.64 13.54 -4.30
CA ALA A 361 -6.61 13.49 -5.38
C ALA A 361 -7.96 12.90 -4.96
N LEU A 362 -7.94 11.82 -4.15
CA LEU A 362 -9.14 11.23 -3.58
C LEU A 362 -9.88 12.20 -2.65
N MET A 363 -9.15 12.86 -1.75
CA MET A 363 -9.74 13.79 -0.79
C MET A 363 -10.37 14.99 -1.50
N ASP A 364 -9.72 15.52 -2.54
CA ASP A 364 -10.28 16.58 -3.38
C ASP A 364 -11.54 16.10 -4.11
N ASP A 365 -11.48 14.97 -4.82
CA ASP A 365 -12.63 14.43 -5.57
C ASP A 365 -13.84 14.19 -4.67
N LEU A 366 -13.65 13.51 -3.53
CA LEU A 366 -14.73 13.24 -2.59
C LEU A 366 -15.34 14.53 -2.04
N SER A 367 -14.52 15.56 -1.82
CA SER A 367 -15.01 16.85 -1.32
C SER A 367 -15.75 17.64 -2.39
N GLU A 368 -15.16 17.78 -3.59
CA GLU A 368 -15.74 18.49 -4.74
C GLU A 368 -17.09 17.89 -5.16
N ARG A 369 -17.26 16.58 -4.96
CA ARG A 369 -18.47 15.83 -5.32
C ARG A 369 -19.47 15.71 -4.16
N GLY A 370 -19.16 16.26 -2.98
CA GLY A 370 -20.01 16.17 -1.79
C GLY A 370 -20.14 14.74 -1.23
N LEU A 371 -19.21 13.84 -1.56
CA LEU A 371 -19.21 12.44 -1.13
C LEU A 371 -18.46 12.22 0.19
N LEU A 372 -17.56 13.13 0.57
CA LEU A 372 -16.74 12.98 1.77
C LEU A 372 -17.57 12.92 3.06
N ASP A 373 -18.68 13.67 3.13
CA ASP A 373 -19.57 13.68 4.29
C ASP A 373 -20.34 12.36 4.47
N GLU A 374 -20.43 11.54 3.42
CA GLU A 374 -21.17 10.27 3.42
C GLU A 374 -20.27 9.04 3.27
N THR A 375 -18.99 9.23 2.99
CA THR A 375 -18.01 8.17 2.74
C THR A 375 -16.92 8.19 3.80
N LEU A 376 -16.82 7.11 4.56
CA LEU A 376 -15.73 6.89 5.49
C LEU A 376 -14.49 6.46 4.70
N VAL A 377 -13.40 7.21 4.81
CA VAL A 377 -12.09 6.81 4.27
C VAL A 377 -11.20 6.33 5.41
N VAL A 378 -10.64 5.14 5.29
CA VAL A 378 -9.71 4.55 6.27
C VAL A 378 -8.39 4.26 5.57
N VAL A 379 -7.27 4.69 6.16
CA VAL A 379 -5.91 4.43 5.65
C VAL A 379 -5.10 3.72 6.72
N ILE A 380 -4.74 2.46 6.47
CA ILE A 380 -4.12 1.61 7.47
C ILE A 380 -3.30 0.48 6.82
N GLY A 381 -2.31 -0.04 7.54
CA GLY A 381 -1.65 -1.32 7.23
C GLY A 381 -1.68 -2.24 8.45
N GLU A 382 -1.15 -3.45 8.30
CA GLU A 382 -1.19 -4.50 9.32
C GLU A 382 -0.53 -4.13 10.66
N PHE A 383 0.55 -3.35 10.64
CA PHE A 383 1.31 -2.94 11.81
C PHE A 383 2.24 -1.77 11.46
N GLY A 384 3.11 -1.38 12.42
CA GLY A 384 4.15 -0.38 12.23
C GLY A 384 5.52 -1.01 12.03
N ARG A 385 6.55 -0.21 12.21
CA ARG A 385 7.94 -0.60 11.97
C ARG A 385 8.85 -0.31 13.15
N THR A 386 9.95 -1.06 13.25
CA THR A 386 10.88 -0.91 14.37
C THR A 386 11.33 0.54 14.51
N PRO A 387 11.48 1.03 15.76
CA PRO A 387 11.94 2.40 16.00
C PRO A 387 13.36 2.61 15.51
N LYS A 388 14.24 1.61 15.62
CA LYS A 388 15.63 1.69 15.16
C LYS A 388 15.77 1.16 13.74
N ILE A 389 16.53 1.89 12.91
CA ILE A 389 16.91 1.48 11.56
C ILE A 389 17.95 0.34 11.64
N ASN A 390 17.74 -0.71 10.86
CA ASN A 390 18.60 -1.90 10.83
C ASN A 390 19.84 -1.69 9.92
N VAL A 391 20.73 -2.69 9.88
CA VAL A 391 22.00 -2.62 9.12
C VAL A 391 21.81 -2.51 7.60
N ASN A 392 20.64 -2.91 7.09
CA ASN A 392 20.27 -2.83 5.67
C ASN A 392 19.59 -1.49 5.33
N GLY A 393 19.59 -0.52 6.26
CA GLY A 393 18.91 0.76 6.10
C GLY A 393 17.38 0.65 6.08
N GLY A 394 16.84 -0.47 6.55
CA GLY A 394 15.41 -0.71 6.66
C GLY A 394 14.88 -0.61 8.09
N ARG A 395 13.58 -0.89 8.25
CA ARG A 395 12.94 -1.09 9.55
C ARG A 395 12.19 -2.43 9.54
N ASP A 396 12.37 -3.22 10.59
CA ASP A 396 11.77 -4.55 10.71
C ASP A 396 10.32 -4.46 11.20
N HIS A 397 9.65 -5.61 11.33
CA HIS A 397 8.24 -5.69 11.72
C HIS A 397 8.02 -5.24 13.17
N TRP A 398 6.90 -4.54 13.41
CA TRP A 398 6.62 -3.98 14.74
C TRP A 398 5.12 -3.74 15.00
N GLY A 399 4.45 -4.75 15.57
CA GLY A 399 3.03 -4.72 15.95
C GLY A 399 2.72 -4.00 17.27
N HIS A 400 3.75 -3.53 17.98
CA HIS A 400 3.57 -2.92 19.29
C HIS A 400 2.89 -1.55 19.25
N VAL A 401 3.17 -0.73 18.23
CA VAL A 401 2.52 0.56 18.04
C VAL A 401 2.59 0.98 16.58
N PHE A 402 1.50 1.54 16.06
CA PHE A 402 1.47 2.12 14.72
C PHE A 402 0.33 3.11 14.56
N SER A 403 0.31 3.75 13.39
CA SER A 403 -0.62 4.82 13.07
C SER A 403 -1.57 4.45 11.94
N PHE A 404 -2.76 5.02 12.00
CA PHE A 404 -3.73 5.01 10.90
C PHE A 404 -4.44 6.36 10.83
N ALA A 405 -5.05 6.65 9.68
CA ALA A 405 -5.84 7.86 9.48
C ALA A 405 -7.27 7.52 9.06
N MET A 406 -8.24 8.29 9.54
CA MET A 406 -9.63 8.25 9.10
C MET A 406 -10.11 9.64 8.69
N ALA A 407 -11.02 9.70 7.73
CA ALA A 407 -11.67 10.93 7.30
C ALA A 407 -13.11 10.69 6.83
N GLY A 408 -13.92 11.75 6.84
CA GLY A 408 -15.28 11.73 6.32
C GLY A 408 -16.29 11.04 7.24
N ALA A 409 -17.56 11.08 6.83
CA ALA A 409 -18.65 10.32 7.43
C ALA A 409 -18.70 10.29 8.98
N GLY A 410 -18.71 11.46 9.62
CA GLY A 410 -18.82 11.58 11.09
C GLY A 410 -17.50 11.48 11.85
N ILE A 411 -16.37 11.39 11.15
CA ILE A 411 -15.04 11.56 11.74
C ILE A 411 -14.75 13.04 11.97
N ARG A 412 -14.37 13.37 13.20
CA ARG A 412 -13.90 14.70 13.56
C ARG A 412 -12.44 14.84 13.14
N GLY A 413 -12.18 15.64 12.11
CA GLY A 413 -10.82 15.93 11.64
C GLY A 413 -10.05 16.89 12.55
N GLY A 414 -8.79 17.16 12.20
CA GLY A 414 -7.94 18.15 12.89
C GLY A 414 -7.43 17.67 14.24
N GLN A 415 -7.28 16.37 14.42
CA GLN A 415 -6.87 15.80 15.70
C GLN A 415 -5.98 14.57 15.58
N VAL A 416 -5.18 14.38 16.63
CA VAL A 416 -4.39 13.18 16.88
C VAL A 416 -4.94 12.49 18.12
N ILE A 417 -5.27 11.21 18.01
CA ILE A 417 -5.76 10.38 19.10
C ILE A 417 -4.67 9.42 19.55
N GLY A 418 -4.42 9.43 20.85
CA GLY A 418 -3.36 8.66 21.47
C GLY A 418 -1.97 9.15 21.10
N ALA A 419 -0.96 8.45 21.59
CA ALA A 419 0.44 8.73 21.34
C ALA A 419 1.27 7.45 21.46
N SER A 420 2.32 7.37 20.66
CA SER A 420 3.45 6.48 20.93
C SER A 420 4.50 7.20 21.79
N ASP A 421 5.44 6.46 22.36
CA ASP A 421 6.54 7.00 23.15
C ASP A 421 7.49 7.88 22.33
N ARG A 422 8.50 8.44 23.01
CA ARG A 422 9.49 9.34 22.40
C ARG A 422 10.24 8.72 21.21
N ASP A 423 10.35 7.39 21.19
CA ASP A 423 11.10 6.65 20.19
C ASP A 423 10.16 6.04 19.12
N GLY A 424 8.85 6.11 19.31
CA GLY A 424 7.85 5.47 18.45
C GLY A 424 7.83 3.94 18.60
N ALA A 425 8.24 3.43 19.76
CA ALA A 425 8.42 2.00 20.03
C ALA A 425 7.19 1.37 20.70
N TYR A 426 6.56 2.06 21.64
CA TYR A 426 5.38 1.54 22.34
C TYR A 426 4.30 2.62 22.49
N PRO A 427 3.03 2.24 22.76
CA PRO A 427 1.99 3.21 23.08
C PRO A 427 2.35 3.95 24.38
N ALA A 428 2.37 5.28 24.33
CA ALA A 428 2.50 6.14 25.51
C ALA A 428 1.14 6.49 26.14
N SER A 429 0.06 6.36 25.36
CA SER A 429 -1.33 6.41 25.83
C SER A 429 -1.96 5.03 25.87
N THR A 430 -3.23 4.95 26.30
CA THR A 430 -4.02 3.72 26.20
C THR A 430 -3.96 3.15 24.78
N PRO A 431 -3.54 1.88 24.61
CA PRO A 431 -3.49 1.26 23.30
C PRO A 431 -4.90 1.02 22.77
N LEU A 432 -5.11 1.36 21.51
CA LEU A 432 -6.31 0.97 20.76
C LEU A 432 -6.04 -0.35 20.04
N THR A 433 -7.08 -1.11 19.76
CA THR A 433 -6.99 -2.44 19.15
C THR A 433 -7.72 -2.52 17.81
N GLY A 434 -7.46 -3.58 17.05
CA GLY A 434 -8.23 -3.87 15.83
C GLY A 434 -9.74 -4.02 16.08
N GLY A 435 -10.14 -4.47 17.28
CA GLY A 435 -11.55 -4.55 17.66
C GLY A 435 -12.21 -3.18 17.77
N ASP A 436 -11.50 -2.17 18.29
CA ASP A 436 -12.01 -0.80 18.45
C ASP A 436 -12.17 -0.10 17.09
N LEU A 437 -11.25 -0.36 16.16
CA LEU A 437 -11.37 0.08 14.77
C LEU A 437 -12.62 -0.51 14.11
N THR A 438 -12.79 -1.83 14.18
CA THR A 438 -13.96 -2.52 13.61
C THR A 438 -15.27 -2.04 14.26
N ALA A 439 -15.28 -1.82 15.58
CA ALA A 439 -16.42 -1.24 16.29
C ALA A 439 -16.77 0.16 15.79
N THR A 440 -15.76 0.99 15.55
CA THR A 440 -15.93 2.35 15.00
C THR A 440 -16.50 2.32 13.59
N ILE A 441 -16.02 1.41 12.73
CA ILE A 441 -16.54 1.24 11.36
C ILE A 441 -18.01 0.80 11.40
N PHE A 442 -18.36 -0.19 12.23
CA PHE A 442 -19.74 -0.65 12.38
C PHE A 442 -20.65 0.46 12.91
N HIS A 443 -20.22 1.19 13.94
CA HIS A 443 -20.94 2.34 14.49
C HIS A 443 -21.27 3.39 13.41
N LEU A 444 -20.26 3.80 12.64
CA LEU A 444 -20.45 4.78 11.56
C LEU A 444 -21.33 4.23 10.45
N LEU A 445 -21.28 2.92 10.17
CA LEU A 445 -22.21 2.24 9.28
C LEU A 445 -23.59 2.00 9.91
N GLY A 446 -23.85 2.40 11.15
CA GLY A 446 -25.16 2.19 11.79
C GLY A 446 -25.47 0.72 12.07
N ILE A 447 -24.42 -0.10 12.18
CA ILE A 447 -24.47 -1.47 12.68
C ILE A 447 -24.11 -1.39 14.16
N ASP A 448 -24.99 -1.84 15.04
CA ASP A 448 -24.75 -1.80 16.49
C ASP A 448 -23.52 -2.66 16.87
N PRO A 449 -22.40 -2.06 17.33
CA PRO A 449 -21.19 -2.80 17.68
C PRO A 449 -21.39 -3.77 18.84
N GLY A 450 -22.36 -3.51 19.73
CA GLY A 450 -22.74 -4.42 20.82
C GLY A 450 -23.65 -5.58 20.35
N GLY A 451 -24.04 -5.58 19.08
CA GLY A 451 -24.92 -6.58 18.49
C GLY A 451 -24.25 -7.93 18.21
N VAL A 452 -25.08 -8.86 17.73
CA VAL A 452 -24.66 -10.20 17.31
C VAL A 452 -25.08 -10.46 15.87
N PHE A 453 -24.32 -11.29 15.19
CA PHE A 453 -24.72 -11.89 13.92
C PHE A 453 -24.78 -13.41 14.05
N HIS A 454 -25.50 -14.05 13.13
CA HIS A 454 -25.78 -15.48 13.20
C HIS A 454 -25.06 -16.22 12.09
N ASP A 455 -24.42 -17.34 12.42
CA ASP A 455 -23.81 -18.20 11.41
C ASP A 455 -24.82 -19.12 10.71
N ARG A 456 -24.33 -20.01 9.84
CA ARG A 456 -25.16 -20.94 9.06
C ARG A 456 -25.93 -21.96 9.92
N GLN A 457 -25.51 -22.19 11.15
CA GLN A 457 -26.21 -23.03 12.13
C GLN A 457 -27.04 -22.20 13.11
N ASN A 458 -27.24 -20.91 12.80
CA ASN A 458 -27.97 -19.94 13.62
C ASN A 458 -27.34 -19.71 15.01
N ARG A 459 -26.03 -19.97 15.17
CA ARG A 459 -25.32 -19.68 16.42
C ARG A 459 -24.99 -18.19 16.47
N PRO A 460 -25.24 -17.50 17.60
CA PRO A 460 -24.94 -16.08 17.74
C PRO A 460 -23.44 -15.86 17.98
N HIS A 461 -22.88 -14.87 17.29
CA HIS A 461 -21.50 -14.41 17.42
C HIS A 461 -21.47 -12.90 17.63
N PRO A 462 -20.71 -12.37 18.61
CA PRO A 462 -20.57 -10.94 18.81
C PRO A 462 -19.93 -10.28 17.57
N LEU A 463 -20.39 -9.09 17.19
CA LEU A 463 -19.85 -8.39 16.02
C LEU A 463 -18.38 -7.99 16.18
N THR A 464 -18.04 -7.50 17.37
CA THR A 464 -16.68 -7.11 17.75
C THR A 464 -16.52 -7.31 19.27
N LYS A 465 -15.27 -7.27 19.74
CA LYS A 465 -14.91 -7.25 21.16
C LYS A 465 -14.35 -5.89 21.61
N GLY A 466 -14.20 -4.94 20.69
CA GLY A 466 -13.78 -3.58 21.00
C GLY A 466 -14.94 -2.61 21.10
N GLU A 467 -14.64 -1.37 21.40
CA GLU A 467 -15.60 -0.28 21.55
C GLU A 467 -15.34 0.82 20.50
N PRO A 468 -16.38 1.54 20.04
CA PRO A 468 -16.17 2.68 19.15
C PRO A 468 -15.23 3.71 19.78
N ILE A 469 -14.26 4.18 19.01
CA ILE A 469 -13.25 5.13 19.47
C ILE A 469 -13.91 6.52 19.53
N ALA A 470 -14.53 6.84 20.66
CA ALA A 470 -15.34 8.04 20.82
C ALA A 470 -14.61 9.34 20.45
N GLY A 471 -13.30 9.43 20.72
CA GLY A 471 -12.50 10.61 20.38
C GLY A 471 -12.38 10.88 18.88
N LEU A 472 -12.56 9.87 18.01
CA LEU A 472 -12.54 10.06 16.55
C LEU A 472 -13.84 10.67 16.02
N LEU A 473 -14.92 10.64 16.80
CA LEU A 473 -16.27 10.93 16.32
C LEU A 473 -16.65 12.38 16.59
N GLY A 474 -17.35 13.00 15.64
CA GLY A 474 -17.95 14.32 15.82
C GLY A 474 -18.00 15.14 14.53
N GLU A 475 -18.67 16.29 14.59
CA GLU A 475 -18.90 17.18 13.43
C GLU A 475 -18.18 18.53 13.57
N ARG A 476 -17.34 18.70 14.59
CA ARG A 476 -16.72 20.00 14.87
C ARG A 476 -15.68 20.33 13.80
N LEU A 477 -15.91 21.45 13.10
CA LEU A 477 -14.95 22.03 12.18
C LEU A 477 -13.69 22.52 12.91
N THR A 478 -12.53 22.24 12.32
CA THR A 478 -11.23 22.72 12.80
C THR A 478 -11.08 24.22 12.49
N SER A 479 -10.77 25.02 13.50
CA SER A 479 -10.56 26.47 13.38
C SER A 479 -9.09 26.84 13.54
N GLY A 480 -8.68 27.99 13.00
CA GLY A 480 -7.29 28.47 13.14
C GLY A 480 -6.31 27.70 12.27
N LEU A 481 -6.74 27.34 11.05
CA LEU A 481 -5.89 26.67 10.09
C LEU A 481 -4.69 27.55 9.70
N GLN A 482 -3.58 26.88 9.41
CA GLN A 482 -2.35 27.48 8.90
C GLN A 482 -2.00 26.91 7.53
N VAL A 483 -1.03 27.52 6.85
CA VAL A 483 -0.49 26.95 5.61
C VAL A 483 0.42 25.77 5.99
N SER A 484 0.25 24.63 5.32
CA SER A 484 1.17 23.50 5.48
C SER A 484 2.57 23.85 4.94
N GLU A 485 3.61 23.42 5.65
CA GLU A 485 5.02 23.62 5.29
C GLU A 485 5.55 22.60 4.26
N GLY A 486 4.73 21.63 3.83
CA GLY A 486 5.15 20.57 2.93
C GLY A 486 5.55 21.06 1.53
N ASP A 487 6.68 20.55 1.01
CA ASP A 487 7.18 20.81 -0.34
C ASP A 487 6.85 19.63 -1.29
N PRO A 488 5.88 19.78 -2.21
CA PRO A 488 5.56 18.75 -3.20
C PRO A 488 6.70 18.40 -4.17
N ALA A 489 7.73 19.24 -4.28
CA ALA A 489 8.91 18.95 -5.11
C ALA A 489 9.83 17.92 -4.46
N PHE A 490 9.81 17.80 -3.11
CA PHE A 490 10.55 16.77 -2.38
C PHE A 490 9.99 15.35 -2.60
N VAL A 491 8.69 15.27 -2.86
CA VAL A 491 7.96 14.05 -3.22
C VAL A 491 7.28 14.28 -4.58
N PRO A 492 8.04 14.22 -5.68
CA PRO A 492 7.48 14.39 -7.00
C PRO A 492 6.46 13.28 -7.31
N PRO A 493 5.57 13.46 -8.30
CA PRO A 493 4.74 12.38 -8.79
C PRO A 493 5.58 11.14 -9.15
N PHE A 494 5.06 9.95 -8.87
CA PHE A 494 5.74 8.71 -9.18
C PHE A 494 6.15 8.63 -10.66
N ASP A 495 7.39 8.21 -10.87
CA ASP A 495 8.05 8.14 -12.17
C ASP A 495 8.68 6.76 -12.35
N THR A 496 8.37 6.11 -13.47
CA THR A 496 8.85 4.75 -13.78
C THR A 496 10.29 4.72 -14.28
N ARG A 497 10.88 5.89 -14.60
CA ARG A 497 12.28 5.96 -15.04
C ARG A 497 13.22 5.56 -13.91
N LEU A 498 14.11 4.63 -14.20
CA LEU A 498 15.08 4.13 -13.22
C LEU A 498 16.30 5.04 -13.03
N LEU A 499 16.59 5.90 -14.01
CA LEU A 499 17.71 6.84 -14.01
C LEU A 499 17.22 8.27 -14.23
N PHE A 500 17.91 9.23 -13.65
CA PHE A 500 17.74 10.65 -13.93
C PHE A 500 18.59 11.06 -15.13
N ASP A 501 18.08 12.01 -15.91
CA ASP A 501 18.81 12.72 -16.96
C ASP A 501 19.57 11.80 -17.92
N THR A 502 18.83 10.88 -18.55
CA THR A 502 19.38 9.83 -19.42
C THR A 502 20.05 10.35 -20.69
N ASN A 503 19.76 11.59 -21.11
CA ASN A 503 20.38 12.24 -22.27
C ASN A 503 21.33 13.39 -21.87
N PHE A 504 21.54 13.62 -20.58
CA PHE A 504 22.41 14.68 -20.06
C PHE A 504 22.04 16.11 -20.49
N HIS A 505 20.87 16.34 -21.08
CA HIS A 505 20.46 17.67 -21.55
C HIS A 505 20.04 18.59 -20.39
N SER A 506 19.81 18.03 -19.18
CA SER A 506 19.51 18.87 -18.02
C SER A 506 20.68 19.79 -17.69
N SER A 507 20.41 20.96 -17.11
CA SER A 507 21.48 21.83 -16.59
C SER A 507 22.08 21.35 -15.27
N GLN A 508 21.64 20.19 -14.74
CA GLN A 508 22.16 19.69 -13.46
C GLN A 508 23.61 19.22 -13.62
N PRO A 509 24.54 19.69 -12.75
CA PRO A 509 25.93 19.25 -12.81
C PRO A 509 26.08 17.79 -12.37
N LEU A 510 27.23 17.19 -12.68
CA LEU A 510 27.60 15.92 -12.04
C LEU A 510 27.77 16.16 -10.54
N LEU A 511 27.13 15.30 -9.76
CA LEU A 511 27.29 15.27 -8.32
C LEU A 511 28.70 14.78 -7.98
N GLN A 512 29.30 15.37 -6.94
CA GLN A 512 30.55 14.86 -6.40
C GLN A 512 30.33 13.52 -5.71
N VAL A 513 31.33 12.64 -5.79
CA VAL A 513 31.30 11.37 -5.09
C VAL A 513 31.69 11.59 -3.62
N GLU A 514 30.69 11.91 -2.80
CA GLU A 514 30.82 12.14 -1.37
C GLU A 514 29.88 11.22 -0.56
N PRO A 515 30.42 10.25 0.20
CA PRO A 515 29.63 9.43 1.10
C PRO A 515 29.45 10.07 2.49
N PRO A 516 28.27 9.97 3.14
CA PRO A 516 27.00 9.52 2.59
C PRO A 516 26.29 10.65 1.84
N SER A 517 25.79 10.38 0.63
CA SER A 517 24.94 11.32 -0.12
C SER A 517 23.64 10.67 -0.53
N ARG A 518 22.53 11.28 -0.12
CA ARG A 518 21.17 10.91 -0.55
C ARG A 518 20.76 11.59 -1.85
N THR A 519 21.50 12.60 -2.31
CA THR A 519 21.22 13.29 -3.56
C THR A 519 21.32 12.29 -4.71
N LYS A 520 20.23 12.19 -5.47
CA LYS A 520 20.10 11.31 -6.63
C LYS A 520 20.54 12.06 -7.89
N GLY A 521 21.08 11.31 -8.85
CA GLY A 521 21.57 11.85 -10.12
C GLY A 521 22.94 11.28 -10.49
N TRP A 522 23.46 11.74 -11.63
CA TRP A 522 24.76 11.32 -12.12
C TRP A 522 25.90 11.86 -11.26
N ARG A 523 26.79 10.97 -10.86
CA ARG A 523 28.00 11.24 -10.08
C ARG A 523 29.23 11.10 -10.96
N GLY A 524 30.10 12.10 -10.91
CA GLY A 524 31.38 12.09 -11.60
C GLY A 524 32.52 11.99 -10.60
N TRP A 525 33.49 11.12 -10.87
CA TRP A 525 34.74 11.07 -10.11
C TRP A 525 35.93 10.94 -11.04
N SER A 526 36.93 11.79 -10.82
CA SER A 526 38.14 11.90 -11.63
C SER A 526 39.36 11.56 -10.79
N GLN A 527 40.40 11.01 -11.42
CA GLN A 527 41.75 10.95 -10.86
C GLN A 527 42.69 11.84 -11.67
N PRO A 528 43.84 12.25 -11.12
CA PRO A 528 44.82 13.02 -11.87
C PRO A 528 45.16 12.34 -13.21
N GLY A 529 45.14 13.12 -14.29
CA GLY A 529 45.37 12.59 -15.65
C GLY A 529 44.10 12.16 -16.38
N LEU A 530 43.02 11.79 -15.68
CA LEU A 530 41.79 11.29 -16.31
C LEU A 530 40.55 11.93 -15.66
N LEU A 531 39.89 12.80 -16.42
CA LEU A 531 38.82 13.67 -15.96
C LEU A 531 37.47 13.24 -16.54
N VAL A 532 36.41 13.42 -15.76
CA VAL A 532 35.02 13.31 -16.21
C VAL A 532 34.29 14.64 -15.96
N SER A 533 33.58 15.12 -16.96
CA SER A 533 32.81 16.37 -16.88
C SER A 533 31.58 16.32 -17.77
N LYS A 534 30.53 17.05 -17.38
CA LYS A 534 29.31 17.19 -18.18
C LYS A 534 29.41 18.41 -19.09
N THR A 535 29.00 18.26 -20.34
CA THR A 535 28.94 19.29 -21.38
C THR A 535 27.54 19.32 -22.01
N GLN A 536 27.31 20.21 -22.99
CA GLN A 536 26.05 20.24 -23.73
C GLN A 536 25.84 19.01 -24.63
N ALA A 537 26.92 18.31 -25.00
CA ALA A 537 26.86 17.15 -25.88
C ALA A 537 26.71 15.81 -25.12
N GLY A 538 26.78 15.83 -23.79
CA GLY A 538 26.77 14.63 -22.97
C GLY A 538 27.71 14.70 -21.77
N VAL A 539 28.18 13.55 -21.31
CA VAL A 539 29.28 13.47 -20.33
C VAL A 539 30.55 13.05 -21.05
N GLU A 540 31.60 13.84 -20.94
CA GLU A 540 32.88 13.53 -21.56
C GLU A 540 33.91 13.00 -20.55
N PHE A 541 34.66 11.99 -20.97
CA PHE A 541 35.93 11.61 -20.38
C PHE A 541 37.07 12.16 -21.21
N ARG A 542 38.05 12.78 -20.54
CA ARG A 542 39.22 13.38 -21.18
C ARG A 542 40.48 13.10 -20.40
N CYS A 543 41.59 12.92 -21.11
CA CYS A 543 42.90 12.91 -20.48
C CYS A 543 43.29 14.38 -20.20
N GLY A 544 43.66 14.73 -18.98
CA GLY A 544 43.97 16.11 -18.60
C GLY A 544 44.54 16.26 -17.19
N GLY A 545 45.15 17.41 -16.89
CA GLY A 545 45.74 17.69 -15.57
C GLY A 545 45.81 19.19 -15.24
N GLU A 546 46.08 19.52 -13.98
CA GLU A 546 46.24 20.90 -13.47
C GLU A 546 47.63 21.50 -13.74
N SER A 547 48.56 20.73 -14.34
CA SER A 547 49.95 21.14 -14.51
C SER A 547 50.12 22.19 -15.62
N ALA A 548 50.98 23.19 -15.37
CA ALA A 548 51.44 24.18 -16.34
C ALA A 548 52.47 23.62 -17.36
N SER A 549 52.75 22.31 -17.34
CA SER A 549 53.65 21.64 -18.29
C SER A 549 52.95 21.30 -19.62
N ASP A 550 53.69 21.36 -20.73
CA ASP A 550 53.17 21.02 -22.07
C ASP A 550 52.80 19.53 -22.26
N ALA A 551 53.23 18.67 -21.33
CA ALA A 551 52.92 17.24 -21.32
C ALA A 551 51.90 16.89 -20.22
N ILE A 552 50.87 16.14 -20.61
CA ILE A 552 49.87 15.53 -19.73
C ILE A 552 50.23 14.05 -19.56
N VAL A 553 50.43 13.63 -18.31
CA VAL A 553 50.74 12.23 -17.96
C VAL A 553 49.54 11.62 -17.25
N VAL A 554 49.03 10.53 -17.82
CA VAL A 554 48.00 9.69 -17.19
C VAL A 554 48.69 8.43 -16.68
N ASN A 555 48.80 8.27 -15.36
CA ASN A 555 49.47 7.11 -14.79
C ASN A 555 48.68 5.83 -15.03
N ALA A 556 49.37 4.71 -15.23
CA ALA A 556 48.73 3.39 -15.25
C ALA A 556 47.90 3.18 -13.97
N GLY A 557 46.68 2.65 -14.12
CA GLY A 557 45.70 2.45 -13.06
C GLY A 557 44.85 3.69 -12.72
N SER A 558 45.09 4.85 -13.36
CA SER A 558 44.23 6.03 -13.18
C SER A 558 42.84 5.77 -13.74
N ARG A 559 41.81 6.17 -13.00
CA ARG A 559 40.39 5.90 -13.29
C ARG A 559 39.55 7.15 -13.26
N ALA A 560 38.56 7.20 -14.15
CA ALA A 560 37.44 8.12 -14.06
C ALA A 560 36.13 7.34 -14.12
N LEU A 561 35.14 7.79 -13.35
CA LEU A 561 33.88 7.09 -13.14
C LEU A 561 32.71 8.03 -13.39
N LEU A 562 31.73 7.56 -14.15
CA LEU A 562 30.40 8.14 -14.24
C LEU A 562 29.41 7.11 -13.70
N ALA A 563 28.75 7.41 -12.59
CA ALA A 563 27.86 6.44 -11.93
C ALA A 563 26.53 7.06 -11.54
N GLN A 564 25.48 6.25 -11.51
CA GLN A 564 24.18 6.64 -10.98
C GLN A 564 23.54 5.45 -10.28
N GLU A 565 22.89 5.72 -9.14
CA GLU A 565 22.04 4.75 -8.46
C GLU A 565 20.76 4.50 -9.27
N ILE A 566 20.37 3.23 -9.38
CA ILE A 566 19.09 2.83 -9.96
C ILE A 566 18.00 3.14 -8.93
N ARG A 567 17.08 4.05 -9.28
CA ARG A 567 15.88 4.29 -8.47
C ARG A 567 15.00 3.06 -8.45
N ASN A 568 14.39 2.78 -7.31
CA ASN A 568 13.41 1.70 -7.17
C ASN A 568 13.88 0.37 -7.79
N ALA A 569 15.10 -0.06 -7.45
CA ALA A 569 15.66 -1.32 -7.94
C ALA A 569 14.77 -2.51 -7.56
N ARG A 570 14.61 -3.46 -8.49
CA ARG A 570 13.75 -4.65 -8.38
C ARG A 570 14.36 -5.92 -9.00
N GLY A 571 13.76 -7.07 -8.72
CA GLY A 571 14.13 -8.32 -9.37
C GLY A 571 13.60 -8.37 -10.81
N GLY A 572 14.46 -8.67 -11.78
CA GLY A 572 14.09 -8.73 -13.19
C GLY A 572 15.28 -8.62 -14.15
N HIS A 573 14.98 -8.46 -15.43
CA HIS A 573 15.96 -8.29 -16.48
C HIS A 573 16.27 -6.79 -16.68
N TYR A 574 17.54 -6.44 -16.58
CA TYR A 574 18.06 -5.11 -16.84
C TYR A 574 18.79 -5.09 -18.18
N SER A 575 18.48 -4.10 -19.01
CA SER A 575 19.12 -3.83 -20.28
C SER A 575 19.64 -2.40 -20.27
N LEU A 576 20.96 -2.25 -20.12
CA LEU A 576 21.66 -0.97 -20.04
C LEU A 576 22.30 -0.67 -21.38
N ARG A 577 21.83 0.37 -22.05
CA ARG A 577 22.35 0.84 -23.34
C ARG A 577 23.04 2.18 -23.17
N VAL A 578 24.26 2.28 -23.67
CA VAL A 578 25.01 3.54 -23.67
C VAL A 578 25.39 3.91 -25.09
N ARG A 579 25.19 5.19 -25.44
CA ARG A 579 25.59 5.74 -26.72
C ARG A 579 26.85 6.57 -26.53
N VAL A 580 27.92 6.18 -27.21
CA VAL A 580 29.25 6.75 -27.02
C VAL A 580 29.85 7.14 -28.37
N THR A 581 30.44 8.33 -28.41
CA THR A 581 31.19 8.88 -29.54
C THR A 581 32.59 9.27 -29.10
N THR A 582 33.55 9.29 -30.01
CA THR A 582 34.90 9.76 -29.71
C THR A 582 35.33 10.90 -30.62
N GLN A 583 36.18 11.76 -30.10
CA GLN A 583 36.82 12.86 -30.83
C GLN A 583 38.33 12.79 -30.58
N ALA A 584 39.12 13.08 -31.59
CA ALA A 584 40.57 13.15 -31.56
C ALA A 584 41.07 13.92 -32.80
N GLY A 585 42.35 14.30 -32.84
CA GLY A 585 42.94 15.00 -33.99
C GLY A 585 42.97 14.18 -35.29
N SER A 586 43.10 12.85 -35.18
CA SER A 586 43.11 11.91 -36.31
C SER A 586 42.74 10.50 -35.84
N ALA A 587 42.49 9.59 -36.80
CA ALA A 587 42.26 8.18 -36.49
C ALA A 587 43.48 7.50 -35.85
N ASP A 588 44.70 7.89 -36.22
CA ASP A 588 45.93 7.34 -35.64
C ASP A 588 46.15 7.84 -34.20
N GLU A 589 45.87 9.13 -33.95
CA GLU A 589 45.86 9.70 -32.60
C GLU A 589 44.83 9.00 -31.72
N TYR A 590 43.63 8.77 -32.25
CA TYR A 590 42.61 8.01 -31.56
C TYR A 590 43.08 6.59 -31.18
N GLN A 591 43.65 5.86 -32.14
CA GLN A 591 44.10 4.47 -31.91
C GLN A 591 45.23 4.39 -30.88
N SER A 592 46.18 5.33 -30.91
CA SER A 592 47.31 5.33 -29.97
C SER A 592 46.87 5.55 -28.52
N ILE A 593 45.80 6.32 -28.30
CA ILE A 593 45.26 6.61 -26.98
C ILE A 593 44.29 5.52 -26.52
N VAL A 594 43.29 5.17 -27.35
CA VAL A 594 42.20 4.28 -26.91
C VAL A 594 42.67 2.86 -26.61
N GLN A 595 43.73 2.37 -27.28
CA GLN A 595 44.29 1.04 -27.01
C GLN A 595 44.93 0.92 -25.61
N GLN A 596 45.28 2.06 -25.02
CA GLN A 596 45.82 2.15 -23.66
C GLN A 596 44.73 2.38 -22.61
N LEU A 597 43.47 2.53 -23.03
CA LEU A 597 42.32 2.72 -22.16
C LEU A 597 41.45 1.47 -22.12
N ARG A 598 40.94 1.17 -20.94
CA ARG A 598 39.90 0.17 -20.71
C ARG A 598 38.60 0.86 -20.35
N LEU A 599 37.61 0.73 -21.21
CA LEU A 599 36.26 1.25 -20.99
C LEU A 599 35.34 0.11 -20.60
N ARG A 600 34.63 0.28 -19.48
CA ARG A 600 33.73 -0.74 -18.93
C ARG A 600 32.37 -0.14 -18.64
N LEU A 601 31.33 -0.84 -19.05
CA LEU A 601 29.97 -0.62 -18.60
C LEU A 601 29.65 -1.67 -17.54
N VAL A 602 29.16 -1.24 -16.38
CA VAL A 602 29.03 -2.10 -15.20
C VAL A 602 27.66 -1.90 -14.56
N LEU A 603 26.95 -3.00 -14.33
CA LEU A 603 25.83 -3.06 -13.42
C LEU A 603 26.34 -3.58 -12.09
N PHE A 604 26.11 -2.85 -11.00
CA PHE A 604 26.74 -3.12 -9.71
C PHE A 604 25.76 -3.03 -8.54
N ARG A 605 26.18 -3.58 -7.41
CA ARG A 605 25.60 -3.37 -6.08
C ARG A 605 26.55 -2.54 -5.22
N PHE A 606 26.02 -1.59 -4.45
CA PHE A 606 26.84 -0.83 -3.51
C PHE A 606 27.37 -1.74 -2.39
N SER A 607 28.61 -1.51 -1.97
CA SER A 607 29.23 -2.28 -0.88
C SER A 607 28.60 -2.00 0.48
N ASP A 608 28.05 -0.79 0.70
CA ASP A 608 27.43 -0.38 1.95
C ASP A 608 26.43 0.78 1.75
N MET A 609 25.74 1.16 2.84
CA MET A 609 24.70 2.19 2.86
C MET A 609 25.20 3.63 2.61
N ARG A 610 26.52 3.87 2.57
CA ARG A 610 27.08 5.17 2.19
C ARG A 610 26.99 5.41 0.67
N LYS A 611 26.73 4.35 -0.10
CA LYS A 611 26.51 4.36 -1.55
C LYS A 611 27.66 5.03 -2.34
N ASP A 612 28.89 4.65 -2.01
CA ASP A 612 30.08 5.09 -2.72
C ASP A 612 30.31 4.25 -4.00
N PRO A 613 30.18 4.84 -5.22
CA PRO A 613 30.37 4.11 -6.47
C PRO A 613 31.83 3.71 -6.75
N ARG A 614 32.80 4.13 -5.94
CA ARG A 614 34.21 3.70 -6.04
C ARG A 614 34.43 2.30 -5.44
N THR A 615 33.55 1.88 -4.55
CA THR A 615 33.58 0.58 -3.86
C THR A 615 32.27 -0.15 -4.10
N VAL A 616 32.29 -1.08 -5.06
CA VAL A 616 31.09 -1.76 -5.55
C VAL A 616 31.34 -3.25 -5.74
N SER A 617 30.28 -4.04 -5.70
CA SER A 617 30.26 -5.43 -6.14
C SER A 617 29.69 -5.49 -7.56
N GLU A 618 30.50 -5.89 -8.53
CA GLU A 618 30.07 -6.00 -9.92
C GLU A 618 29.12 -7.19 -10.10
N LEU A 619 27.92 -6.94 -10.64
CA LEU A 619 26.92 -7.98 -10.92
C LEU A 619 26.98 -8.45 -12.38
N ALA A 620 27.35 -7.53 -13.28
CA ALA A 620 27.67 -7.76 -14.67
C ALA A 620 28.55 -6.62 -15.18
N ALA A 621 29.43 -6.90 -16.13
CA ALA A 621 30.25 -5.91 -16.80
C ALA A 621 30.48 -6.32 -18.26
N VAL A 622 30.56 -5.32 -19.14
CA VAL A 622 31.01 -5.50 -20.52
C VAL A 622 32.11 -4.48 -20.80
N GLU A 623 33.20 -4.95 -21.37
CA GLU A 623 34.24 -4.07 -21.91
C GLU A 623 33.85 -3.67 -23.33
N PHE A 624 34.01 -2.40 -23.68
CA PHE A 624 33.68 -1.92 -25.01
C PHE A 624 34.77 -0.99 -25.55
N ARG A 625 34.81 -0.86 -26.88
CA ARG A 625 35.73 0.04 -27.57
C ARG A 625 34.92 0.89 -28.56
N PRO A 626 34.82 2.21 -28.35
CA PRO A 626 34.18 3.10 -29.32
C PRO A 626 34.94 3.12 -30.65
N GLU A 627 34.34 3.71 -31.67
CA GLU A 627 34.99 3.95 -32.97
C GLU A 627 35.30 5.44 -33.11
N PHE A 628 36.33 5.76 -33.90
CA PHE A 628 36.73 7.15 -34.14
C PHE A 628 35.62 7.92 -34.88
N GLY A 629 35.15 9.02 -34.30
CA GLY A 629 34.22 9.96 -34.96
C GLY A 629 32.81 9.41 -35.23
N GLN A 630 32.50 8.18 -34.84
CA GLN A 630 31.19 7.56 -35.05
C GLN A 630 30.54 7.20 -33.71
N ALA A 631 29.30 7.67 -33.52
CA ALA A 631 28.47 7.28 -32.41
C ALA A 631 28.08 5.80 -32.51
N ARG A 632 28.38 5.02 -31.46
CA ARG A 632 28.04 3.60 -31.34
C ARG A 632 27.28 3.32 -30.06
N GLU A 633 26.42 2.31 -30.11
CA GLU A 633 25.68 1.84 -28.96
C GLU A 633 26.33 0.59 -28.38
N PHE A 634 26.43 0.54 -27.07
CA PHE A 634 26.94 -0.61 -26.31
C PHE A 634 25.89 -1.07 -25.33
N LEU A 635 25.75 -2.38 -25.18
CA LEU A 635 24.66 -3.02 -24.46
C LEU A 635 25.20 -3.94 -23.37
N LEU A 636 24.60 -3.86 -22.19
CA LEU A 636 24.77 -4.82 -21.10
C LEU A 636 23.40 -5.33 -20.69
N ASP A 637 23.20 -6.64 -20.86
CA ASP A 637 21.98 -7.33 -20.45
C ASP A 637 22.26 -8.26 -19.27
N ARG A 638 21.40 -8.20 -18.25
CA ARG A 638 21.52 -9.04 -17.06
C ARG A 638 20.18 -9.28 -16.38
N PHE A 639 19.83 -10.55 -16.20
CA PHE A 639 18.80 -10.94 -15.24
C PHE A 639 19.36 -10.91 -13.81
N LEU A 640 18.69 -10.16 -12.93
CA LEU A 640 18.96 -10.08 -11.51
C LEU A 640 17.75 -10.63 -10.73
N GLY A 641 17.91 -11.80 -10.13
CA GLY A 641 16.85 -12.44 -9.36
C GLY A 641 17.36 -13.70 -8.68
N SER A 642 16.61 -14.17 -7.68
CA SER A 642 16.88 -15.49 -7.11
C SER A 642 16.53 -16.55 -8.14
N THR A 643 17.49 -17.42 -8.43
CA THR A 643 17.30 -18.61 -9.27
C THR A 643 16.75 -19.80 -8.48
N SER A 644 16.69 -19.69 -7.14
CA SER A 644 16.10 -20.71 -6.26
C SER A 644 14.61 -20.40 -6.02
N PRO A 645 13.70 -21.38 -6.22
CA PRO A 645 12.28 -21.21 -5.91
C PRO A 645 12.05 -20.76 -4.46
N GLY A 646 11.23 -19.72 -4.27
CA GLY A 646 10.86 -19.21 -2.94
C GLY A 646 11.91 -18.36 -2.20
N ALA A 647 13.10 -18.15 -2.76
CA ALA A 647 14.11 -17.27 -2.16
C ALA A 647 14.02 -15.84 -2.71
N ASN A 648 14.21 -14.85 -1.83
CA ASN A 648 14.25 -13.44 -2.20
C ASN A 648 15.61 -13.08 -2.84
N PHE A 649 15.59 -12.25 -3.88
CA PHE A 649 16.75 -11.53 -4.36
C PHE A 649 17.02 -10.34 -3.45
N ALA A 650 18.11 -10.39 -2.68
CA ALA A 650 18.53 -9.25 -1.88
C ALA A 650 19.08 -8.15 -2.79
N ILE A 651 18.44 -6.98 -2.78
CA ILE A 651 18.97 -5.78 -3.44
C ILE A 651 20.24 -5.32 -2.69
N GLY A 652 20.28 -5.54 -1.37
CA GLY A 652 21.37 -5.12 -0.50
C GLY A 652 21.37 -3.60 -0.35
N SER A 653 22.56 -2.99 -0.37
CA SER A 653 22.71 -1.53 -0.19
C SER A 653 22.29 -0.67 -1.39
N GLY A 654 21.59 -1.26 -2.37
CA GLY A 654 21.15 -0.60 -3.61
C GLY A 654 21.92 -1.05 -4.84
N LEU A 655 21.32 -0.86 -6.02
CA LEU A 655 21.92 -1.13 -7.32
C LEU A 655 22.31 0.16 -8.03
N GLY A 656 23.29 0.08 -8.92
CA GLY A 656 23.71 1.22 -9.72
C GLY A 656 24.29 0.81 -11.07
N VAL A 657 24.41 1.80 -11.95
CA VAL A 657 25.10 1.70 -13.23
C VAL A 657 26.36 2.55 -13.20
N LEU A 658 27.44 2.02 -13.74
CA LEU A 658 28.75 2.65 -13.76
C LEU A 658 29.36 2.54 -15.16
N MET A 659 29.87 3.66 -15.66
CA MET A 659 30.85 3.68 -16.73
C MET A 659 32.22 4.03 -16.15
N ALA A 660 33.19 3.17 -16.38
CA ALA A 660 34.55 3.34 -15.91
C ALA A 660 35.52 3.43 -17.09
N VAL A 661 36.38 4.44 -17.07
CA VAL A 661 37.54 4.54 -17.96
C VAL A 661 38.78 4.38 -17.10
N GLU A 662 39.68 3.49 -17.50
CA GLU A 662 40.91 3.18 -16.78
C GLU A 662 42.11 3.17 -17.72
N ALA A 663 43.21 3.79 -17.31
CA ALA A 663 44.48 3.72 -18.04
C ALA A 663 45.18 2.39 -17.74
N MET A 664 45.40 1.56 -18.76
CA MET A 664 46.07 0.27 -18.64
C MET A 664 47.61 0.40 -18.63
N SER A 665 48.12 1.47 -19.23
CA SER A 665 49.53 1.87 -19.26
C SER A 665 49.64 3.37 -18.97
N THR A 666 50.85 3.84 -18.70
CA THR A 666 51.09 5.28 -18.61
C THR A 666 50.96 5.90 -19.99
N ILE A 667 50.09 6.91 -20.11
CA ILE A 667 49.83 7.63 -21.36
C ILE A 667 50.46 9.01 -21.26
N GLU A 668 51.34 9.35 -22.20
CA GLU A 668 51.92 10.68 -22.35
C GLU A 668 51.31 11.38 -23.55
N LEU A 669 50.72 12.55 -23.32
CA LEU A 669 50.03 13.33 -24.35
C LEU A 669 50.59 14.74 -24.38
N SER A 670 50.71 15.33 -25.56
CA SER A 670 50.84 16.78 -25.66
C SER A 670 49.55 17.45 -25.19
N ARG A 671 49.65 18.70 -24.77
CA ARG A 671 48.48 19.51 -24.41
C ARG A 671 47.42 19.54 -25.51
N ASP A 672 47.83 19.69 -26.77
CA ASP A 672 46.91 19.70 -27.91
C ASP A 672 46.22 18.35 -28.14
N GLN A 673 46.92 17.23 -27.94
CA GLN A 673 46.30 15.88 -27.98
C GLN A 673 45.28 15.71 -26.83
N SER A 674 45.63 16.16 -25.62
CA SER A 674 44.75 16.15 -24.45
C SER A 674 43.51 17.03 -24.64
N GLU A 675 43.64 18.17 -25.31
CA GLU A 675 42.52 19.07 -25.59
C GLU A 675 41.58 18.52 -26.67
N ARG A 676 42.10 17.76 -27.66
CA ARG A 676 41.32 17.17 -28.76
C ARG A 676 40.70 15.81 -28.42
N PHE A 677 41.35 14.98 -27.61
CA PHE A 677 40.85 13.65 -27.27
C PHE A 677 39.67 13.71 -26.30
N ARG A 678 38.53 13.14 -26.68
CA ARG A 678 37.32 13.01 -25.87
C ARG A 678 36.64 11.68 -26.12
N ILE A 679 36.13 11.07 -25.06
CA ILE A 679 35.11 10.02 -25.12
C ILE A 679 33.82 10.64 -24.59
N VAL A 680 32.81 10.80 -25.43
CA VAL A 680 31.54 11.46 -25.09
C VAL A 680 30.45 10.41 -24.94
N VAL A 681 29.86 10.34 -23.76
CA VAL A 681 28.64 9.58 -23.47
C VAL A 681 27.45 10.49 -23.78
N GLU A 682 26.80 10.24 -24.92
CA GLU A 682 25.67 11.04 -25.41
C GLU A 682 24.38 10.70 -24.64
N SER A 683 24.19 9.42 -24.31
CA SER A 683 23.00 8.98 -23.56
C SER A 683 23.22 7.64 -22.86
N VAL A 684 22.46 7.42 -21.79
CA VAL A 684 22.37 6.17 -21.04
C VAL A 684 20.89 5.82 -20.85
N ASP A 685 20.45 4.74 -21.50
CA ASP A 685 19.12 4.18 -21.34
C ASP A 685 19.18 2.91 -20.48
N LEU A 686 18.27 2.79 -19.50
CA LEU A 686 18.15 1.60 -18.67
C LEU A 686 16.73 1.10 -18.75
N GLN A 687 16.55 -0.01 -19.45
CA GLN A 687 15.27 -0.70 -19.55
C GLN A 687 15.22 -1.81 -18.51
N PHE A 688 14.05 -1.96 -17.92
CA PHE A 688 13.78 -3.00 -16.94
C PHE A 688 12.55 -3.79 -17.35
N GLN A 689 12.71 -5.10 -17.37
CA GLN A 689 11.61 -6.04 -17.53
C GLN A 689 11.46 -6.80 -16.21
N PRO A 690 10.34 -6.62 -15.50
CA PRO A 690 10.12 -7.27 -14.23
C PRO A 690 10.11 -8.79 -14.39
N ARG A 691 10.57 -9.51 -13.36
CA ARG A 691 10.29 -10.94 -13.26
C ARG A 691 8.77 -11.12 -13.23
N GLN A 692 8.23 -11.88 -14.20
CA GLN A 692 6.81 -12.17 -14.22
C GLN A 692 6.41 -12.99 -12.99
N ARG A 693 5.23 -12.67 -12.46
CA ARG A 693 4.57 -13.47 -11.44
C ARG A 693 4.18 -14.81 -12.06
N ASP A 694 4.36 -15.88 -11.30
CA ASP A 694 3.86 -17.18 -11.69
C ASP A 694 2.36 -17.26 -11.34
N ASP A 695 1.52 -16.99 -12.34
CA ASP A 695 0.07 -17.01 -12.18
C ASP A 695 -0.51 -18.44 -12.10
N SER A 696 0.31 -19.47 -12.32
CA SER A 696 -0.10 -20.87 -12.13
C SER A 696 -0.23 -21.27 -10.66
N VAL A 697 0.30 -20.46 -9.74
CA VAL A 697 0.10 -20.61 -8.29
C VAL A 697 -1.31 -20.13 -7.95
N THR A 698 -2.24 -21.09 -7.93
CA THR A 698 -3.63 -20.93 -7.52
C THR A 698 -3.73 -20.64 -6.01
N VAL A 699 -4.58 -19.67 -5.67
CA VAL A 699 -4.91 -19.19 -4.32
C VAL A 699 -6.03 -20.03 -3.71
#